data_AF-A0A1E5NHT4-F1
#
_entry.id   AF-A0A1E5NHT4-F1
#
_cell.length_a   1.000
_cell.length_b   1.000
_cell.length_c   1.000
_cell.angle_alpha   90.00
_cell.angle_beta   90.00
_cell.angle_gamma   90.00
#
_symmetry.space_group_name_H-M   'P 1'
#
loop_
_entity.id
_entity.type
_entity.pdbx_description
1 polymer ?
#
loop_
_entity_poly.entity_id
_entity_poly.type
_entity_poly.pdbx_seq_one_letter_code
_entity_poly.pdbx_strand_id
1 'polypeptide(L)'
;MKKSYLLFLVIISMFMMSCGGHFFNPRYYYNKKDSGITEAPDTAPEKVPEQVPEYEDPFKNGDWNKPTYGGYDASSFKTWLFKVSFQGDKLPKYNFFNDTKGRVWIAGVLDWNNIDAQYYKAEDGENTSGTGLAVPSEVDISDMKIYKYEGKNPLYDSSGYLEGRIDRFNFYSIDGYATSSAHLQQYLIAVDTYSKFIFAFGAITGTKDAAFGNKIPSEFEAIEKHGDYDFYEYDPIGYVKADGTVVLYEHYITEFVASPTTYSPKVHTEFESMATHDEKGQGSSPYLKVDASTIDPNTILNNFKDKQYGIRDKLVLYTYKFDGTANTLTLTAEHFYDGELSNVTYTFSKVAGLTSAEYVSSSGGTIIVNGIEDYGKLKDGGSFEYVLNYSDDGPLFRYRVAGKTYKAEDGSYEYRFNPDGTSLDYYVNNNYVRSYTFSQEDASDRAVYKQTTAVYWGLRVADYQKDGSTIKDGALYWSGSSWASPGTTPTDGVTSTPGYLNVNIIKGGFTENVKGKVYKYRDYSEYDISSPLPEGYKPTGKSLILYTYTFSDDAQSLTISEETWNAGTVSKKYTIVSSLDSSAVYEYNGAQITVSIQTDNNTLYKDGVVVGTTSFTDYDPLFPDRVRGATFVKKDGEYISLTVGTIYNLEYKFNADATELTLTYSYSPDKYAEETFNYELYRYDDEAKNNYRGVYKCLNGGVAIFDIVYSWVTLTDNNTIKISKDYGPSYNPGSSDTLGYEAYRESK
;
A
#
# COMPACT_ATOMS: atom_id res chain seq x y z
N MET A 1 -30.49 65.23 -50.87
CA MET A 1 -29.26 64.94 -50.10
C MET A 1 -29.67 64.87 -48.65
N LYS A 2 -29.97 63.68 -48.10
CA LYS A 2 -29.10 62.52 -47.78
C LYS A 2 -28.50 62.72 -46.38
N LYS A 3 -29.16 62.15 -45.35
CA LYS A 3 -29.05 60.74 -44.88
C LYS A 3 -27.72 60.51 -44.13
N SER A 4 -27.59 61.05 -42.90
CA SER A 4 -26.48 60.66 -42.01
C SER A 4 -26.76 60.72 -40.50
N TYR A 5 -27.86 61.32 -40.02
CA TYR A 5 -28.06 61.51 -38.57
C TYR A 5 -29.04 60.55 -37.89
N LEU A 6 -29.71 59.66 -38.64
CA LEU A 6 -30.64 58.66 -38.06
C LEU A 6 -30.00 57.28 -37.84
N LEU A 7 -28.82 57.01 -38.41
CA LEU A 7 -28.12 55.71 -38.28
C LEU A 7 -27.25 55.63 -37.01
N PHE A 8 -26.88 56.78 -36.44
CA PHE A 8 -25.99 56.84 -35.27
C PHE A 8 -26.73 56.61 -33.95
N LEU A 9 -28.05 56.80 -33.93
CA LEU A 9 -28.90 56.62 -32.73
C LEU A 9 -29.48 55.20 -32.59
N VAL A 10 -29.31 54.31 -33.59
CA VAL A 10 -29.81 52.93 -33.54
C VAL A 10 -28.71 51.90 -33.21
N ILE A 11 -27.43 52.25 -33.36
CA ILE A 11 -26.32 51.31 -33.05
C ILE A 11 -25.94 51.34 -31.56
N ILE A 12 -26.23 52.45 -30.85
CA ILE A 12 -25.94 52.57 -29.41
C ILE A 12 -27.01 51.89 -28.52
N SER A 13 -28.18 51.53 -29.07
CA SER A 13 -29.24 50.84 -28.31
C SER A 13 -29.19 49.31 -28.36
N MET A 14 -28.18 48.70 -29.00
CA MET A 14 -28.07 47.24 -29.13
C MET A 14 -27.04 46.58 -28.20
N PHE A 15 -26.40 47.34 -27.30
CA PHE A 15 -25.44 46.79 -26.32
C PHE A 15 -25.93 46.76 -24.87
N MET A 16 -27.22 46.99 -24.63
CA MET A 16 -27.82 46.85 -23.28
C MET A 16 -28.93 45.82 -23.29
N MET A 17 -28.55 44.54 -23.41
CA MET A 17 -29.27 43.40 -22.83
C MET A 17 -28.38 42.15 -22.93
N SER A 18 -27.48 41.99 -21.97
CA SER A 18 -27.26 40.70 -21.31
C SER A 18 -26.51 40.94 -20.00
N CYS A 19 -27.23 40.81 -18.89
CA CYS A 19 -26.72 40.94 -17.53
C CYS A 19 -25.93 39.68 -17.14
N GLY A 20 -24.85 39.86 -16.37
CA GLY A 20 -24.24 38.78 -15.59
C GLY A 20 -22.81 39.13 -15.19
N GLY A 21 -22.64 39.72 -14.01
CA GLY A 21 -21.37 40.28 -13.57
C GLY A 21 -20.29 39.27 -13.19
N HIS A 22 -19.04 39.73 -13.22
CA HIS A 22 -18.01 39.41 -12.23
C HIS A 22 -16.94 40.51 -12.26
N PHE A 23 -16.27 40.68 -11.13
CA PHE A 23 -15.57 41.86 -10.66
C PHE A 23 -14.41 42.36 -11.55
N PHE A 24 -14.36 43.68 -11.74
CA PHE A 24 -13.22 44.42 -12.28
C PHE A 24 -12.09 44.43 -11.22
N ASN A 25 -10.97 43.74 -11.48
CA ASN A 25 -9.79 43.76 -10.61
C ASN A 25 -8.79 44.84 -11.10
N PRO A 26 -8.54 45.93 -10.34
CA PRO A 26 -7.77 47.08 -10.81
C PRO A 26 -6.24 46.87 -10.85
N ARG A 27 -5.72 45.63 -10.71
CA ARG A 27 -4.28 45.34 -10.83
C ARG A 27 -3.71 45.49 -12.25
N TYR A 28 -4.56 45.60 -13.27
CA TYR A 28 -4.12 45.57 -14.68
C TYR A 28 -3.58 46.90 -15.26
N TYR A 29 -3.63 48.02 -14.52
CA TYR A 29 -3.29 49.34 -15.09
C TYR A 29 -2.12 50.08 -14.43
N TYR A 30 -1.42 49.46 -13.48
CA TYR A 30 -0.18 50.02 -12.92
C TYR A 30 0.92 48.98 -12.91
N ASN A 31 1.62 48.82 -14.04
CA ASN A 31 3.06 48.51 -14.07
C ASN A 31 3.59 48.72 -15.50
N LYS A 32 3.89 49.97 -15.84
CA LYS A 32 4.88 50.28 -16.87
C LYS A 32 6.21 50.48 -16.15
N LYS A 33 7.06 49.45 -16.11
CA LYS A 33 8.48 49.53 -15.74
C LYS A 33 9.31 48.55 -16.57
N ASP A 34 10.55 48.96 -16.78
CA ASP A 34 11.51 48.53 -17.79
C ASP A 34 11.95 47.06 -17.74
N SER A 35 12.32 46.58 -18.93
CA SER A 35 13.22 45.48 -19.30
C SER A 35 13.64 44.44 -18.25
N GLY A 36 13.26 43.18 -18.51
CA GLY A 36 14.14 42.03 -18.22
C GLY A 36 13.64 40.96 -17.25
N ILE A 37 12.33 40.68 -17.20
CA ILE A 37 11.80 39.52 -16.46
C ILE A 37 10.82 38.79 -17.39
N THR A 38 11.14 37.55 -17.78
CA THR A 38 10.19 36.61 -18.38
C THR A 38 9.12 36.30 -17.33
N GLU A 39 7.84 36.59 -17.61
CA GLU A 39 6.74 36.14 -16.76
C GLU A 39 6.77 34.60 -16.70
N ALA A 40 6.56 34.05 -15.50
CA ALA A 40 6.49 32.59 -15.33
C ALA A 40 5.35 32.01 -16.19
N PRO A 41 5.52 30.79 -16.75
CA PRO A 41 4.47 30.17 -17.55
C PRO A 41 3.18 30.05 -16.73
N ASP A 42 2.05 30.27 -17.39
CA ASP A 42 0.75 30.04 -16.76
C ASP A 42 0.53 28.54 -16.60
N THR A 43 0.62 28.05 -15.37
CA THR A 43 0.43 26.64 -15.02
C THR A 43 -0.98 26.35 -14.47
N ALA A 44 -1.87 27.34 -14.42
CA ALA A 44 -3.19 27.16 -13.81
C ALA A 44 -4.03 26.12 -14.58
N PRO A 45 -4.62 25.13 -13.89
CA PRO A 45 -5.50 24.17 -14.54
C PRO A 45 -6.78 24.82 -15.06
N GLU A 46 -7.21 24.46 -16.27
CA GLU A 46 -8.46 24.95 -16.85
C GLU A 46 -9.68 24.16 -16.36
N LYS A 47 -9.46 22.89 -15.98
CA LYS A 47 -10.48 21.95 -15.51
C LYS A 47 -10.06 21.35 -14.17
N VAL A 48 -11.05 21.12 -13.31
CA VAL A 48 -10.88 20.31 -12.10
C VAL A 48 -10.77 18.84 -12.52
N PRO A 49 -9.83 18.05 -11.96
CA PRO A 49 -9.72 16.63 -12.30
C PRO A 49 -11.01 15.89 -11.97
N GLU A 50 -11.54 15.16 -12.95
CA GLU A 50 -12.72 14.32 -12.80
C GLU A 50 -12.38 13.07 -11.97
N GLN A 51 -13.18 12.79 -10.94
CA GLN A 51 -13.06 11.58 -10.13
C GLN A 51 -13.43 10.37 -10.97
N VAL A 52 -12.58 9.33 -10.95
CA VAL A 52 -12.80 8.08 -11.68
C VAL A 52 -13.11 6.98 -10.65
N PRO A 53 -14.17 6.17 -10.82
CA PRO A 53 -14.40 5.02 -9.96
C PRO A 53 -13.18 4.10 -9.93
N GLU A 54 -12.86 3.54 -8.76
CA GLU A 54 -11.60 2.80 -8.57
C GLU A 54 -11.40 1.69 -9.61
N TYR A 55 -12.46 1.02 -10.06
CA TYR A 55 -12.42 -0.07 -11.06
C TYR A 55 -12.24 0.42 -12.51
N GLU A 56 -12.54 1.68 -12.80
CA GLU A 56 -12.31 2.33 -14.11
C GLU A 56 -10.96 3.06 -14.13
N ASP A 57 -10.31 3.24 -12.97
CA ASP A 57 -9.07 4.00 -12.89
C ASP A 57 -7.88 3.19 -13.47
N PRO A 58 -7.30 3.61 -14.61
CA PRO A 58 -6.18 2.91 -15.22
C PRO A 58 -4.90 3.02 -14.37
N PHE A 59 -4.82 3.93 -13.39
CA PHE A 59 -3.72 3.99 -12.43
C PHE A 59 -3.86 2.98 -11.28
N LYS A 60 -4.99 2.27 -11.21
CA LYS A 60 -5.27 1.21 -10.23
C LYS A 60 -5.41 -0.16 -10.87
N ASN A 61 -5.90 -0.22 -12.12
CA ASN A 61 -6.24 -1.46 -12.81
C ASN A 61 -5.44 -1.62 -14.09
N GLY A 62 -4.28 -2.27 -13.99
CA GLY A 62 -3.46 -2.60 -15.15
C GLY A 62 -2.06 -3.03 -14.77
N ASP A 63 -1.45 -3.92 -15.55
CA ASP A 63 -0.10 -4.42 -15.29
C ASP A 63 0.97 -3.32 -15.39
N TRP A 64 0.69 -2.27 -16.17
CA TRP A 64 1.55 -1.09 -16.29
C TRP A 64 1.69 -0.29 -14.99
N ASN A 65 0.93 -0.62 -13.94
CA ASN A 65 1.09 -0.08 -12.60
C ASN A 65 2.05 -0.91 -11.72
N LYS A 66 2.60 -2.01 -12.24
CA LYS A 66 3.68 -2.77 -11.57
C LYS A 66 5.02 -2.08 -11.87
N PRO A 67 5.89 -1.84 -10.86
CA PRO A 67 7.22 -1.25 -11.09
C PRO A 67 8.07 -2.03 -12.11
N THR A 68 7.84 -3.34 -12.21
CA THR A 68 8.54 -4.29 -13.09
C THR A 68 7.92 -4.45 -14.48
N TYR A 69 6.89 -3.68 -14.83
CA TYR A 69 6.27 -3.74 -16.16
C TYR A 69 7.30 -3.48 -17.27
N GLY A 70 7.22 -4.23 -18.37
CA GLY A 70 8.26 -4.29 -19.40
C GLY A 70 9.46 -5.19 -19.05
N GLY A 71 9.38 -5.93 -17.94
CA GLY A 71 10.38 -6.94 -17.53
C GLY A 71 11.52 -6.39 -16.66
N TYR A 72 11.45 -5.13 -16.22
CA TYR A 72 12.50 -4.51 -15.40
C TYR A 72 11.96 -3.32 -14.57
N ASP A 73 12.67 -3.00 -13.48
CA ASP A 73 12.35 -1.88 -12.58
C ASP A 73 13.08 -0.57 -12.97
N ALA A 74 12.46 0.58 -12.70
CA ALA A 74 13.01 1.91 -13.03
C ALA A 74 13.91 2.51 -11.94
N SER A 75 14.41 1.76 -10.95
CA SER A 75 15.32 2.31 -9.93
C SER A 75 16.51 3.06 -10.54
N SER A 76 17.03 2.59 -11.68
CA SER A 76 18.10 3.24 -12.44
C SER A 76 17.76 4.64 -12.96
N PHE A 77 16.48 4.97 -13.17
CA PHE A 77 16.05 6.29 -13.67
C PHE A 77 16.33 7.41 -12.66
N LYS A 78 16.49 7.07 -11.37
CA LYS A 78 16.90 8.03 -10.34
C LYS A 78 18.30 8.56 -10.59
N THR A 79 19.20 7.70 -11.06
CA THR A 79 20.63 8.02 -11.23
C THR A 79 21.04 8.29 -12.67
N TRP A 80 20.29 7.79 -13.66
CA TRP A 80 20.63 8.03 -15.06
C TRP A 80 20.53 9.50 -15.44
N LEU A 81 21.51 9.95 -16.22
CA LEU A 81 21.47 11.23 -16.90
C LEU A 81 20.77 11.08 -18.24
N PHE A 82 20.16 12.18 -18.70
CA PHE A 82 19.37 12.23 -19.92
C PHE A 82 20.14 12.96 -21.02
N LYS A 83 20.19 12.40 -22.22
CA LYS A 83 20.86 12.94 -23.40
C LYS A 83 19.84 13.18 -24.51
N VAL A 84 20.00 14.28 -25.24
CA VAL A 84 19.17 14.57 -26.42
C VAL A 84 19.96 15.25 -27.54
N SER A 85 19.85 14.69 -28.74
CA SER A 85 20.29 15.31 -30.00
C SER A 85 19.11 15.49 -30.94
N PHE A 86 19.25 16.34 -31.95
CA PHE A 86 18.22 16.56 -32.97
C PHE A 86 18.78 16.21 -34.34
N GLN A 87 18.02 15.45 -35.14
CA GLN A 87 18.40 15.07 -36.50
C GLN A 87 18.25 16.23 -37.49
N GLY A 88 18.70 16.04 -38.74
CA GLY A 88 18.54 17.04 -39.81
C GLY A 88 17.08 17.33 -40.18
N ASP A 89 16.19 16.35 -39.99
CA ASP A 89 14.73 16.49 -40.08
C ASP A 89 14.09 16.96 -38.74
N LYS A 90 14.94 17.32 -37.77
CA LYS A 90 14.61 17.80 -36.42
C LYS A 90 14.08 16.74 -35.47
N LEU A 91 13.90 15.49 -35.90
CA LEU A 91 13.44 14.41 -35.02
C LEU A 91 14.43 14.24 -33.85
N PRO A 92 13.97 14.33 -32.59
CA PRO A 92 14.83 14.15 -31.44
C PRO A 92 15.32 12.71 -31.30
N LYS A 93 16.53 12.56 -30.78
CA LYS A 93 17.15 11.30 -30.38
C LYS A 93 17.37 11.37 -28.88
N TYR A 94 16.62 10.56 -28.14
CA TYR A 94 16.69 10.48 -26.69
C TYR A 94 17.54 9.29 -26.24
N ASN A 95 18.26 9.44 -25.13
CA ASN A 95 18.94 8.33 -24.50
C ASN A 95 19.16 8.59 -23.00
N PHE A 96 19.07 7.55 -22.20
CA PHE A 96 19.46 7.57 -20.79
C PHE A 96 20.75 6.79 -20.60
N PHE A 97 21.60 7.25 -19.68
CA PHE A 97 22.88 6.60 -19.45
C PHE A 97 23.36 6.78 -18.02
N ASN A 98 24.16 5.83 -17.55
CA ASN A 98 24.92 5.97 -16.32
C ASN A 98 26.21 6.74 -16.63
N ASP A 99 26.42 7.87 -15.97
CA ASP A 99 27.60 8.69 -16.21
C ASP A 99 28.84 8.08 -15.54
N THR A 100 29.83 7.75 -16.35
CA THR A 100 31.12 7.20 -15.87
C THR A 100 32.12 8.29 -15.50
N LYS A 101 31.78 9.57 -15.72
CA LYS A 101 32.63 10.75 -15.46
C LYS A 101 32.32 11.41 -14.11
N GLY A 102 31.34 10.90 -13.35
CA GLY A 102 30.99 11.37 -12.02
C GLY A 102 30.00 12.54 -11.98
N ARG A 103 29.34 12.87 -13.10
CA ARG A 103 28.27 13.87 -13.14
C ARG A 103 26.99 13.29 -12.52
N VAL A 104 26.29 14.15 -11.79
CA VAL A 104 25.06 13.80 -11.07
C VAL A 104 24.01 14.89 -11.25
N TRP A 105 22.74 14.55 -10.99
CA TRP A 105 21.67 15.54 -10.86
C TRP A 105 21.91 16.45 -9.66
N ILE A 106 21.80 17.75 -9.87
CA ILE A 106 21.93 18.79 -8.85
C ILE A 106 20.55 19.38 -8.59
N ALA A 107 20.04 19.25 -7.36
CA ALA A 107 18.74 19.75 -6.95
C ALA A 107 18.76 21.22 -6.50
N GLY A 108 17.57 21.81 -6.34
CA GLY A 108 17.37 23.15 -5.79
C GLY A 108 17.76 24.27 -6.76
N VAL A 109 17.64 24.01 -8.07
CA VAL A 109 17.84 25.03 -9.10
C VAL A 109 16.53 25.38 -9.79
N LEU A 110 16.50 26.58 -10.34
CA LEU A 110 15.42 27.02 -11.21
C LEU A 110 15.84 26.87 -12.67
N ASP A 111 14.92 26.41 -13.51
CA ASP A 111 15.07 26.46 -14.96
C ASP A 111 14.93 27.90 -15.51
N TRP A 112 14.98 28.05 -16.84
CA TRP A 112 14.89 29.36 -17.51
C TRP A 112 13.52 30.05 -17.37
N ASN A 113 12.52 29.33 -16.86
CA ASN A 113 11.16 29.80 -16.58
C ASN A 113 10.90 29.95 -15.08
N ASN A 114 11.94 29.90 -14.24
CA ASN A 114 11.88 29.97 -12.78
C ASN A 114 11.14 28.81 -12.11
N ILE A 115 11.22 27.61 -12.69
CA ILE A 115 10.60 26.41 -12.15
C ILE A 115 11.64 25.54 -11.45
N ASP A 116 11.35 25.14 -10.21
CA ASP A 116 12.20 24.23 -9.44
C ASP A 116 12.39 22.89 -10.16
N ALA A 117 13.64 22.50 -10.32
CA ALA A 117 14.09 21.33 -11.05
C ALA A 117 15.41 20.77 -10.47
N GLN A 118 15.74 19.57 -10.91
CA GLN A 118 17.11 19.06 -10.88
C GLN A 118 17.77 19.39 -12.22
N TYR A 119 19.08 19.61 -12.25
CA TYR A 119 19.81 19.78 -13.51
C TYR A 119 21.18 19.13 -13.49
N TYR A 120 21.75 18.95 -14.68
CA TYR A 120 23.19 18.79 -14.84
C TYR A 120 23.66 19.54 -16.08
N LYS A 121 24.97 19.87 -16.12
CA LYS A 121 25.61 20.47 -17.30
C LYS A 121 26.17 19.36 -18.19
N ALA A 122 25.69 19.27 -19.43
CA ALA A 122 26.24 18.36 -20.42
C ALA A 122 27.60 18.87 -20.94
N GLU A 123 28.45 17.95 -21.39
CA GLU A 123 29.72 18.32 -22.01
C GLU A 123 29.49 18.69 -23.48
N ASP A 124 30.22 19.70 -23.95
CA ASP A 124 30.21 20.09 -25.36
C ASP A 124 30.64 18.89 -26.23
N GLY A 125 29.94 18.70 -27.36
CA GLY A 125 30.14 17.56 -28.25
C GLY A 125 29.39 16.28 -27.85
N GLU A 126 28.75 16.22 -26.68
CA GLU A 126 27.89 15.09 -26.35
C GLU A 126 26.53 15.18 -27.05
N ASN A 127 25.96 16.39 -27.18
CA ASN A 127 24.65 16.62 -27.78
C ASN A 127 24.81 17.42 -29.08
N THR A 128 24.06 17.06 -30.12
CA THR A 128 24.18 17.65 -31.46
C THR A 128 22.83 18.09 -32.01
N SER A 129 22.85 19.08 -32.90
CA SER A 129 21.68 19.56 -33.63
C SER A 129 21.96 19.49 -35.14
N GLY A 130 21.11 18.80 -35.87
CA GLY A 130 21.15 18.74 -37.33
C GLY A 130 20.91 20.11 -37.96
N THR A 131 21.71 20.46 -38.95
CA THR A 131 21.61 21.78 -39.63
C THR A 131 20.61 21.76 -40.78
N GLY A 132 20.24 20.57 -41.28
CA GLY A 132 19.50 20.39 -42.53
C GLY A 132 20.35 20.61 -43.79
N LEU A 133 21.67 20.77 -43.66
CA LEU A 133 22.61 20.98 -44.76
C LEU A 133 23.48 19.72 -45.00
N ALA A 134 24.08 19.63 -46.19
CA ALA A 134 25.02 18.55 -46.49
C ALA A 134 26.32 18.66 -45.68
N VAL A 135 26.83 19.88 -45.46
CA VAL A 135 28.04 20.16 -44.66
C VAL A 135 27.95 21.58 -44.04
N PRO A 136 28.19 21.75 -42.72
CA PRO A 136 28.22 20.69 -41.72
C PRO A 136 26.82 20.10 -41.56
N SER A 137 26.69 18.78 -41.46
CA SER A 137 25.39 18.11 -41.29
C SER A 137 24.82 18.26 -39.89
N GLU A 138 25.69 18.43 -38.89
CA GLU A 138 25.36 18.60 -37.47
C GLU A 138 26.30 19.62 -36.82
N VAL A 139 25.84 20.25 -35.74
CA VAL A 139 26.63 21.14 -34.88
C VAL A 139 26.44 20.75 -33.41
N ASP A 140 27.44 21.01 -32.57
CA ASP A 140 27.37 20.75 -31.13
C ASP A 140 26.39 21.71 -30.45
N ILE A 141 25.65 21.21 -29.47
CA ILE A 141 24.84 22.04 -28.56
C ILE A 141 25.73 22.39 -27.36
N SER A 142 26.31 23.59 -27.42
CA SER A 142 27.22 24.12 -26.41
C SER A 142 26.49 24.67 -25.18
N ASP A 143 27.18 24.67 -24.03
CA ASP A 143 26.69 25.20 -22.75
C ASP A 143 25.35 24.62 -22.28
N MET A 144 25.05 23.39 -22.70
CA MET A 144 23.77 22.76 -22.49
C MET A 144 23.55 22.35 -21.03
N LYS A 145 22.47 22.88 -20.44
CA LYS A 145 21.87 22.37 -19.21
C LYS A 145 20.67 21.50 -19.56
N ILE A 146 20.56 20.39 -18.85
CA ILE A 146 19.45 19.47 -18.97
C ILE A 146 18.76 19.44 -17.62
N TYR A 147 17.44 19.62 -17.62
CA TYR A 147 16.62 19.66 -16.42
C TYR A 147 15.74 18.42 -16.34
N LYS A 148 15.50 17.99 -15.10
CA LYS A 148 14.62 16.89 -14.72
C LYS A 148 13.67 17.37 -13.63
N TYR A 149 12.38 17.10 -13.81
CA TYR A 149 11.33 17.43 -12.85
C TYR A 149 10.67 16.12 -12.40
N GLU A 150 10.90 15.71 -11.16
CA GLU A 150 10.33 14.48 -10.60
C GLU A 150 8.94 14.78 -10.02
N GLY A 151 7.92 14.05 -10.47
CA GLY A 151 6.57 14.18 -9.93
C GLY A 151 5.90 15.53 -10.20
N LYS A 152 6.40 16.31 -11.17
CA LYS A 152 5.95 17.68 -11.40
C LYS A 152 6.01 18.04 -12.88
N ASN A 153 4.84 18.30 -13.47
CA ASN A 153 4.76 18.87 -14.81
C ASN A 153 5.18 20.36 -14.74
N PRO A 154 6.23 20.81 -15.45
CA PRO A 154 6.65 22.21 -15.42
C PRO A 154 5.68 23.14 -16.18
N LEU A 155 4.72 22.63 -16.95
CA LEU A 155 3.78 23.44 -17.71
C LEU A 155 2.37 23.46 -17.10
N TYR A 156 2.07 22.60 -16.12
CA TYR A 156 0.72 22.41 -15.58
C TYR A 156 0.76 22.08 -14.09
N ASP A 157 -0.08 22.74 -13.30
CA ASP A 157 -0.11 22.58 -11.84
C ASP A 157 -0.66 21.21 -11.44
N SER A 158 -0.10 20.63 -10.37
CA SER A 158 -0.50 19.31 -9.86
C SER A 158 -1.98 19.22 -9.45
N SER A 159 -2.62 20.34 -9.10
CA SER A 159 -4.05 20.38 -8.80
C SER A 159 -4.96 20.05 -9.98
N GLY A 160 -4.41 20.05 -11.21
CA GLY A 160 -5.10 19.60 -12.41
C GLY A 160 -5.17 18.08 -12.56
N TYR A 161 -4.47 17.31 -11.72
CA TYR A 161 -4.45 15.84 -11.76
C TYR A 161 -5.07 15.25 -10.48
N LEU A 162 -5.56 14.02 -10.57
CA LEU A 162 -5.92 13.26 -9.37
C LEU A 162 -4.66 12.90 -8.56
N GLU A 163 -4.83 12.79 -7.25
CA GLU A 163 -3.75 12.58 -6.28
C GLU A 163 -2.88 11.36 -6.64
N GLY A 164 -1.56 11.53 -6.56
CA GLY A 164 -0.57 10.47 -6.80
C GLY A 164 -0.32 10.09 -8.27
N ARG A 165 -1.10 10.60 -9.22
CA ARG A 165 -0.90 10.26 -10.66
C ARG A 165 0.39 10.83 -11.21
N ILE A 166 0.74 12.05 -10.83
CA ILE A 166 1.90 12.75 -11.38
C ILE A 166 3.23 12.25 -10.81
N ASP A 167 3.23 11.71 -9.59
CA ASP A 167 4.41 11.33 -8.79
C ASP A 167 5.34 10.32 -9.48
N ARG A 168 4.80 9.54 -10.41
CA ARG A 168 5.52 8.51 -11.18
C ARG A 168 6.17 9.03 -12.47
N PHE A 169 6.00 10.30 -12.82
CA PHE A 169 6.53 10.86 -14.06
C PHE A 169 7.78 11.71 -13.81
N ASN A 170 8.78 11.51 -14.68
CA ASN A 170 9.94 12.38 -14.81
C ASN A 170 9.83 13.20 -16.10
N PHE A 171 9.80 14.52 -15.97
CA PHE A 171 9.76 15.44 -17.10
C PHE A 171 11.17 15.93 -17.43
N TYR A 172 11.44 16.18 -18.71
CA TYR A 172 12.76 16.62 -19.18
C TYR A 172 12.69 17.85 -20.08
N SER A 173 13.65 18.75 -19.88
CA SER A 173 13.78 19.99 -20.65
C SER A 173 15.25 20.37 -20.82
N ILE A 174 15.55 21.28 -21.76
CA ILE A 174 16.92 21.69 -22.09
C ILE A 174 17.07 23.19 -22.29
N ASP A 175 18.27 23.69 -21.98
CA ASP A 175 18.71 25.07 -22.20
C ASP A 175 20.14 25.07 -22.73
N GLY A 176 20.36 25.38 -24.00
CA GLY A 176 21.70 25.36 -24.61
C GLY A 176 21.76 25.99 -25.99
N TYR A 177 22.95 26.10 -26.57
CA TYR A 177 23.18 26.82 -27.82
C TYR A 177 23.71 25.91 -28.92
N ALA A 178 22.90 25.67 -29.96
CA ALA A 178 23.37 24.99 -31.17
C ALA A 178 24.24 25.91 -32.03
N THR A 179 23.94 27.22 -32.02
CA THR A 179 24.78 28.28 -32.59
C THR A 179 24.57 29.57 -31.79
N SER A 180 25.39 30.60 -32.02
CA SER A 180 25.20 31.94 -31.40
C SER A 180 23.82 32.57 -31.66
N SER A 181 23.10 32.13 -32.70
CA SER A 181 21.75 32.59 -33.04
C SER A 181 20.69 31.49 -32.91
N ALA A 182 21.00 30.35 -32.28
CA ALA A 182 20.08 29.24 -32.08
C ALA A 182 20.13 28.77 -30.62
N HIS A 183 19.42 29.49 -29.75
CA HIS A 183 19.24 29.17 -28.34
C HIS A 183 18.06 28.21 -28.20
N LEU A 184 18.33 26.98 -27.76
CA LEU A 184 17.38 25.90 -27.60
C LEU A 184 16.91 25.86 -26.15
N GLN A 185 15.70 26.38 -25.92
CA GLN A 185 14.98 26.31 -24.66
C GLN A 185 13.71 25.50 -24.90
N GLN A 186 13.75 24.19 -24.63
CA GLN A 186 12.70 23.27 -25.07
C GLN A 186 12.26 22.32 -23.95
N TYR A 187 10.94 22.20 -23.78
CA TYR A 187 10.33 21.08 -23.06
C TYR A 187 10.21 19.89 -24.01
N LEU A 188 10.58 18.70 -23.55
CA LEU A 188 10.79 17.55 -24.43
C LEU A 188 9.77 16.45 -24.17
N ILE A 189 9.96 15.68 -23.10
CA ILE A 189 9.23 14.45 -22.85
C ILE A 189 8.93 14.26 -21.36
N ALA A 190 7.87 13.52 -21.08
CA ALA A 190 7.57 12.94 -19.79
C ALA A 190 7.78 11.42 -19.86
N VAL A 191 8.43 10.83 -18.86
CA VAL A 191 8.71 9.40 -18.79
C VAL A 191 8.09 8.84 -17.53
N ASP A 192 7.24 7.82 -17.66
CA ASP A 192 6.68 7.11 -16.52
C ASP A 192 7.66 6.07 -15.96
N THR A 193 7.93 6.11 -14.66
CA THR A 193 8.83 5.16 -13.99
C THR A 193 8.24 3.77 -13.84
N TYR A 194 6.95 3.58 -14.06
CA TYR A 194 6.30 2.27 -13.94
C TYR A 194 6.14 1.61 -15.31
N SER A 195 5.39 2.24 -16.23
CA SER A 195 5.16 1.71 -17.57
C SER A 195 6.36 1.85 -18.50
N LYS A 196 7.30 2.74 -18.18
CA LYS A 196 8.48 3.10 -19.01
C LYS A 196 8.11 3.75 -20.35
N PHE A 197 6.84 4.07 -20.55
CA PHE A 197 6.37 4.80 -21.72
C PHE A 197 6.77 6.28 -21.64
N ILE A 198 6.90 6.86 -22.83
CA ILE A 198 7.30 8.24 -23.05
C ILE A 198 6.11 8.98 -23.64
N PHE A 199 5.81 10.16 -23.09
CA PHE A 199 4.69 11.00 -23.49
C PHE A 199 5.17 12.41 -23.85
N ALA A 200 4.50 13.03 -24.82
CA ALA A 200 4.64 14.46 -25.07
C ALA A 200 3.68 15.23 -24.15
N PHE A 201 4.17 16.26 -23.46
CA PHE A 201 3.38 17.01 -22.47
C PHE A 201 3.28 18.52 -22.76
N GLY A 202 4.09 19.03 -23.70
CA GLY A 202 4.09 20.43 -24.10
C GLY A 202 3.59 20.60 -25.53
N ALA A 203 2.64 21.51 -25.73
CA ALA A 203 2.24 22.00 -27.04
C ALA A 203 3.18 23.13 -27.48
N ILE A 204 3.60 23.12 -28.74
CA ILE A 204 4.44 24.19 -29.31
C ILE A 204 3.52 25.35 -29.75
N THR A 205 3.58 26.47 -29.04
CA THR A 205 2.72 27.64 -29.31
C THR A 205 3.44 28.75 -30.08
N GLY A 206 4.77 28.71 -30.12
CA GLY A 206 5.59 29.73 -30.79
C GLY A 206 6.93 29.20 -31.27
N THR A 207 7.48 29.87 -32.28
CA THR A 207 8.77 29.54 -32.88
C THR A 207 9.61 30.78 -33.09
N LYS A 208 10.94 30.59 -33.11
CA LYS A 208 11.91 31.62 -33.48
C LYS A 208 12.69 31.17 -34.71
N ASP A 209 13.06 32.13 -35.54
CA ASP A 209 14.00 31.89 -36.64
C ASP A 209 15.40 31.67 -36.06
N ALA A 210 16.07 30.65 -36.55
CA ALA A 210 17.43 30.26 -36.19
C ALA A 210 18.34 30.34 -37.42
N ALA A 211 19.63 30.04 -37.22
CA ALA A 211 20.58 29.93 -38.32
C ALA A 211 20.10 28.93 -39.39
N PHE A 212 20.56 29.13 -40.63
CA PHE A 212 20.29 28.24 -41.77
C PHE A 212 18.81 28.13 -42.18
N GLY A 213 17.99 29.14 -41.86
CA GLY A 213 16.57 29.18 -42.26
C GLY A 213 15.68 28.22 -41.47
N ASN A 214 16.20 27.65 -40.38
CA ASN A 214 15.45 26.77 -39.51
C ASN A 214 14.55 27.57 -38.58
N LYS A 215 13.35 27.04 -38.33
CA LYS A 215 12.51 27.45 -37.20
C LYS A 215 12.68 26.46 -36.07
N ILE A 216 12.89 26.99 -34.87
CA ILE A 216 12.99 26.24 -33.63
C ILE A 216 11.80 26.56 -32.73
N PRO A 217 11.20 25.57 -32.06
CA PRO A 217 10.24 25.81 -30.98
C PRO A 217 10.84 26.72 -29.91
N SER A 218 10.06 27.69 -29.45
CA SER A 218 10.52 28.69 -28.47
C SER A 218 9.50 29.04 -27.40
N GLU A 219 8.24 28.67 -27.58
CA GLU A 219 7.16 28.90 -26.64
C GLU A 219 6.35 27.62 -26.52
N PHE A 220 5.97 27.30 -25.29
CA PHE A 220 5.30 26.05 -24.93
C PHE A 220 4.21 26.32 -23.91
N GLU A 221 3.10 25.60 -24.08
CA GLU A 221 2.02 25.52 -23.10
C GLU A 221 1.73 24.04 -22.79
N ALA A 222 1.06 23.77 -21.68
CA ALA A 222 0.64 22.41 -21.34
C ALA A 222 -0.32 21.87 -22.42
N ILE A 223 -0.17 20.60 -22.80
CA ILE A 223 -1.04 19.99 -23.81
C ILE A 223 -2.51 19.97 -23.36
N GLU A 224 -2.75 19.93 -22.06
CA GLU A 224 -4.06 19.98 -21.41
C GLU A 224 -4.85 21.27 -21.75
N LYS A 225 -4.18 22.35 -22.17
CA LYS A 225 -4.84 23.60 -22.60
C LYS A 225 -5.26 23.59 -24.07
N HIS A 226 -4.85 22.57 -24.81
CA HIS A 226 -5.06 22.47 -26.25
C HIS A 226 -5.82 21.21 -26.68
N GLY A 227 -6.24 20.38 -25.73
CA GLY A 227 -7.01 19.17 -26.02
C GLY A 227 -7.81 18.67 -24.82
N ASP A 228 -8.60 17.62 -25.07
CA ASP A 228 -9.55 17.10 -24.09
C ASP A 228 -8.90 16.16 -23.05
N TYR A 229 -7.67 15.73 -23.31
CA TYR A 229 -6.99 14.65 -22.59
C TYR A 229 -5.82 15.17 -21.74
N ASP A 230 -5.56 14.50 -20.63
CA ASP A 230 -4.32 14.69 -19.88
C ASP A 230 -3.13 14.15 -20.69
N PHE A 231 -1.92 14.68 -20.51
CA PHE A 231 -0.77 14.32 -21.37
C PHE A 231 -0.49 12.81 -21.46
N TYR A 232 -0.76 12.07 -20.38
CA TYR A 232 -0.54 10.63 -20.29
C TYR A 232 -1.65 9.81 -20.96
N GLU A 233 -2.79 10.40 -21.30
CA GLU A 233 -3.90 9.70 -21.98
C GLU A 233 -3.70 9.66 -23.50
N TYR A 234 -2.88 10.54 -24.05
CA TYR A 234 -2.43 10.47 -25.44
C TYR A 234 -1.52 9.27 -25.70
N ASP A 235 -1.51 8.79 -26.94
CA ASP A 235 -0.70 7.64 -27.32
C ASP A 235 0.79 7.87 -27.01
N PRO A 236 1.46 6.91 -26.35
CA PRO A 236 2.88 7.02 -26.06
C PRO A 236 3.70 7.23 -27.33
N ILE A 237 4.69 8.12 -27.28
CA ILE A 237 5.59 8.34 -28.41
C ILE A 237 6.69 7.27 -28.53
N GLY A 238 6.87 6.49 -27.46
CA GLY A 238 7.92 5.49 -27.34
C GLY A 238 8.03 4.90 -25.94
N TYR A 239 9.11 4.16 -25.72
CA TYR A 239 9.47 3.61 -24.41
C TYR A 239 10.99 3.62 -24.21
N VAL A 240 11.42 3.58 -22.95
CA VAL A 240 12.83 3.36 -22.60
C VAL A 240 13.06 1.87 -22.30
N LYS A 241 14.23 1.34 -22.69
CA LYS A 241 14.69 -0.03 -22.46
C LYS A 241 15.46 -0.12 -21.12
N ALA A 242 15.66 -1.34 -20.64
CA ALA A 242 16.39 -1.63 -19.39
C ALA A 242 17.84 -1.11 -19.37
N ASP A 243 18.44 -0.84 -20.53
CA ASP A 243 19.80 -0.30 -20.68
C ASP A 243 19.85 1.23 -20.86
N GLY A 244 18.69 1.90 -20.88
CA GLY A 244 18.57 3.34 -21.08
C GLY A 244 18.34 3.78 -22.53
N THR A 245 18.40 2.85 -23.49
CA THR A 245 18.08 3.14 -24.89
C THR A 245 16.61 3.51 -25.03
N VAL A 246 16.30 4.53 -25.84
CA VAL A 246 14.92 4.90 -26.17
C VAL A 246 14.52 4.35 -27.53
N VAL A 247 13.32 3.76 -27.59
CA VAL A 247 12.64 3.39 -28.83
C VAL A 247 11.49 4.35 -29.04
N LEU A 248 11.45 4.99 -30.20
CA LEU A 248 10.33 5.82 -30.65
C LEU A 248 9.44 5.01 -31.60
N TYR A 249 8.13 5.16 -31.48
CA TYR A 249 7.18 4.47 -32.35
C TYR A 249 7.06 5.16 -33.71
N GLU A 250 6.68 4.38 -34.73
CA GLU A 250 6.61 4.83 -36.13
C GLU A 250 5.59 5.96 -36.34
N HIS A 251 4.44 5.91 -35.66
CA HIS A 251 3.43 6.98 -35.75
C HIS A 251 4.04 8.33 -35.31
N TYR A 252 4.73 8.37 -34.15
CA TYR A 252 5.39 9.58 -33.67
C TYR A 252 6.46 10.07 -34.64
N ILE A 253 7.32 9.18 -35.13
CA ILE A 253 8.38 9.52 -36.08
C ILE A 253 7.78 10.19 -37.32
N THR A 254 6.74 9.58 -37.90
CA THR A 254 6.07 10.07 -39.11
C THR A 254 5.41 11.43 -38.88
N GLU A 255 4.66 11.57 -37.79
CA GLU A 255 3.90 12.77 -37.48
C GLU A 255 4.80 13.95 -37.07
N PHE A 256 5.84 13.68 -36.29
CA PHE A 256 6.78 14.71 -35.85
C PHE A 256 7.57 15.26 -37.04
N VAL A 257 8.13 14.40 -37.89
CA VAL A 257 8.90 14.83 -39.08
C VAL A 257 8.01 15.63 -40.05
N ALA A 258 6.73 15.28 -40.17
CA ALA A 258 5.78 16.03 -40.98
C ALA A 258 5.49 17.44 -40.44
N SER A 259 5.65 17.67 -39.14
CA SER A 259 5.27 18.95 -38.48
C SER A 259 6.13 19.26 -37.24
N PRO A 260 7.46 19.40 -37.35
CA PRO A 260 8.37 19.42 -36.20
C PRO A 260 8.27 20.68 -35.34
N THR A 261 7.61 21.73 -35.83
CA THR A 261 7.41 23.00 -35.12
C THR A 261 5.98 23.22 -34.64
N THR A 262 5.08 22.27 -34.91
CA THR A 262 3.67 22.32 -34.56
C THR A 262 3.15 20.93 -34.19
N TYR A 263 4.05 20.04 -33.78
CA TYR A 263 3.69 18.68 -33.39
C TYR A 263 2.79 18.74 -32.16
N SER A 264 1.77 17.89 -32.16
CA SER A 264 0.86 17.68 -31.05
C SER A 264 0.59 16.18 -30.95
N PRO A 265 0.59 15.59 -29.74
CA PRO A 265 0.21 14.19 -29.56
C PRO A 265 -1.27 13.97 -29.91
N LYS A 266 -1.61 12.72 -30.22
CA LYS A 266 -2.95 12.30 -30.66
C LYS A 266 -3.38 11.00 -29.99
N VAL A 267 -4.68 10.76 -30.03
CA VAL A 267 -5.29 9.47 -29.74
C VAL A 267 -5.74 8.87 -31.08
N HIS A 268 -5.11 7.77 -31.49
CA HIS A 268 -5.43 7.06 -32.72
C HIS A 268 -6.52 6.03 -32.45
N THR A 269 -7.74 6.35 -32.89
CA THR A 269 -8.92 5.48 -32.72
C THR A 269 -8.82 4.15 -33.46
N GLU A 270 -7.89 4.04 -34.42
CA GLU A 270 -7.62 2.85 -35.22
C GLU A 270 -6.70 1.83 -34.53
N PHE A 271 -6.06 2.18 -33.41
CA PHE A 271 -5.24 1.22 -32.67
C PHE A 271 -6.14 0.19 -31.98
N GLU A 272 -6.01 -1.07 -32.37
CA GLU A 272 -6.79 -2.19 -31.82
C GLU A 272 -6.25 -2.69 -30.46
N SER A 273 -5.07 -2.22 -30.06
CA SER A 273 -4.37 -2.66 -28.85
C SER A 273 -3.65 -1.51 -28.15
N MET A 274 -3.37 -1.68 -26.87
CA MET A 274 -2.49 -0.80 -26.11
C MET A 274 -1.04 -0.87 -26.61
N ALA A 275 -0.27 0.19 -26.35
CA ALA A 275 1.16 0.19 -26.62
C ALA A 275 1.89 -0.90 -25.81
N THR A 276 2.98 -1.45 -26.38
CA THR A 276 3.81 -2.50 -25.77
C THR A 276 5.30 -2.22 -25.98
N HIS A 277 6.19 -2.82 -25.18
CA HIS A 277 7.66 -2.67 -25.29
C HIS A 277 8.26 -3.44 -26.48
N ASP A 278 7.66 -3.30 -27.66
CA ASP A 278 8.14 -3.81 -28.95
C ASP A 278 8.32 -2.62 -29.91
N GLU A 279 9.31 -2.64 -30.80
CA GLU A 279 9.53 -1.55 -31.76
C GLU A 279 8.35 -1.32 -32.71
N LYS A 280 7.55 -2.36 -32.97
CA LYS A 280 6.27 -2.28 -33.72
C LYS A 280 5.04 -2.25 -32.81
N GLY A 281 5.26 -2.22 -31.50
CA GLY A 281 4.23 -2.26 -30.47
C GLY A 281 3.50 -0.93 -30.25
N GLN A 282 3.36 -0.10 -31.27
CA GLN A 282 2.59 1.14 -31.16
C GLN A 282 1.11 0.83 -30.88
N GLY A 283 0.48 1.64 -30.06
CA GLY A 283 -0.90 1.41 -29.64
C GLY A 283 -1.39 2.53 -28.73
N SER A 284 -2.62 2.38 -28.25
CA SER A 284 -3.24 3.38 -27.39
C SER A 284 -2.54 3.49 -26.04
N SER A 285 -2.67 4.65 -25.40
CA SER A 285 -2.18 4.82 -24.03
C SER A 285 -2.85 3.83 -23.07
N PRO A 286 -2.09 3.20 -22.16
CA PRO A 286 -2.67 2.43 -21.07
C PRO A 286 -3.49 3.31 -20.09
N TYR A 287 -3.34 4.64 -20.14
CA TYR A 287 -4.07 5.57 -19.29
C TYR A 287 -5.26 6.23 -19.98
N LEU A 288 -5.48 5.98 -21.28
CA LEU A 288 -6.61 6.53 -21.99
C LEU A 288 -7.91 6.12 -21.28
N LYS A 289 -8.68 7.09 -20.81
CA LYS A 289 -10.04 6.87 -20.34
C LYS A 289 -10.88 6.42 -21.54
N VAL A 290 -11.19 5.14 -21.61
CA VAL A 290 -12.08 4.62 -22.64
C VAL A 290 -13.50 4.63 -22.10
N ASP A 291 -14.41 5.23 -22.85
CA ASP A 291 -15.84 5.03 -22.61
C ASP A 291 -16.14 3.55 -22.87
N ALA A 292 -16.30 2.79 -21.79
CA ALA A 292 -16.54 1.35 -21.87
C ALA A 292 -17.80 1.03 -22.71
N SER A 293 -18.73 1.97 -22.86
CA SER A 293 -19.92 1.79 -23.69
C SER A 293 -19.63 1.72 -25.20
N THR A 294 -18.47 2.22 -25.64
CA THR A 294 -18.06 2.17 -27.05
C THR A 294 -17.29 0.90 -27.42
N ILE A 295 -16.89 0.09 -26.44
CA ILE A 295 -16.15 -1.15 -26.66
C ILE A 295 -17.13 -2.27 -27.05
N ASP A 296 -16.85 -3.00 -28.14
CA ASP A 296 -17.58 -4.24 -28.46
C ASP A 296 -17.36 -5.27 -27.33
N PRO A 297 -18.41 -5.73 -26.63
CA PRO A 297 -18.29 -6.73 -25.58
C PRO A 297 -17.53 -7.97 -25.98
N ASN A 298 -17.61 -8.38 -27.25
CA ASN A 298 -16.92 -9.58 -27.73
C ASN A 298 -15.39 -9.48 -27.62
N THR A 299 -14.82 -8.27 -27.73
CA THR A 299 -13.38 -8.04 -27.57
C THR A 299 -12.89 -8.45 -26.18
N ILE A 300 -13.73 -8.29 -25.15
CA ILE A 300 -13.41 -8.67 -23.78
C ILE A 300 -13.84 -10.11 -23.50
N LEU A 301 -15.09 -10.45 -23.81
CA LEU A 301 -15.68 -11.75 -23.48
C LEU A 301 -14.93 -12.91 -24.13
N ASN A 302 -14.44 -12.75 -25.38
CA ASN A 302 -13.64 -13.77 -26.06
C ASN A 302 -12.40 -14.18 -25.26
N ASN A 303 -11.82 -13.27 -24.48
CA ASN A 303 -10.64 -13.55 -23.67
C ASN A 303 -10.95 -14.34 -22.38
N PHE A 304 -12.21 -14.42 -21.96
CA PHE A 304 -12.64 -15.17 -20.78
C PHE A 304 -13.28 -16.53 -21.10
N LYS A 305 -13.68 -16.78 -22.35
CA LYS A 305 -14.40 -18.01 -22.76
C LYS A 305 -13.69 -19.27 -22.31
N ASP A 306 -14.47 -20.19 -21.73
CA ASP A 306 -14.01 -21.51 -21.26
C ASP A 306 -12.85 -21.47 -20.25
N LYS A 307 -12.53 -20.32 -19.67
CA LYS A 307 -11.47 -20.19 -18.69
C LYS A 307 -11.97 -20.45 -17.28
N GLN A 308 -11.07 -21.02 -16.47
CA GLN A 308 -11.26 -21.20 -15.05
C GLN A 308 -10.09 -20.56 -14.31
N TYR A 309 -10.38 -19.73 -13.32
CA TYR A 309 -9.36 -19.11 -12.48
C TYR A 309 -9.56 -19.56 -11.04
N GLY A 310 -8.48 -19.69 -10.28
CA GLY A 310 -8.59 -20.07 -8.88
C GLY A 310 -7.49 -19.48 -8.00
N ILE A 311 -7.77 -19.45 -6.71
CA ILE A 311 -6.80 -19.14 -5.66
C ILE A 311 -7.25 -19.81 -4.37
N ARG A 312 -6.28 -20.28 -3.58
CA ARG A 312 -6.53 -20.70 -2.20
C ARG A 312 -6.14 -19.59 -1.24
N ASP A 313 -7.12 -19.08 -0.49
CA ASP A 313 -6.86 -18.26 0.69
C ASP A 313 -7.05 -19.14 1.93
N LYS A 314 -5.93 -19.50 2.55
CA LYS A 314 -5.87 -20.39 3.71
C LYS A 314 -6.64 -21.69 3.47
N LEU A 315 -7.80 -21.87 4.13
CA LEU A 315 -8.63 -23.07 4.05
C LEU A 315 -9.70 -23.01 2.96
N VAL A 316 -9.90 -21.85 2.32
CA VAL A 316 -10.96 -21.65 1.31
C VAL A 316 -10.34 -21.60 -0.08
N LEU A 317 -10.86 -22.40 -0.99
CA LEU A 317 -10.57 -22.33 -2.42
C LEU A 317 -11.65 -21.49 -3.09
N TYR A 318 -11.25 -20.42 -3.75
CA TYR A 318 -12.12 -19.62 -4.59
C TYR A 318 -11.88 -19.98 -6.05
N THR A 319 -12.94 -20.25 -6.80
CA THR A 319 -12.87 -20.61 -8.22
C THR A 319 -13.88 -19.79 -9.02
N TYR A 320 -13.37 -19.12 -10.04
CA TYR A 320 -14.16 -18.51 -11.11
C TYR A 320 -14.21 -19.42 -12.31
N LYS A 321 -15.40 -19.68 -12.85
CA LYS A 321 -15.59 -20.48 -14.06
C LYS A 321 -16.49 -19.76 -15.04
N PHE A 322 -15.96 -19.48 -16.23
CA PHE A 322 -16.72 -18.88 -17.32
C PHE A 322 -17.31 -19.97 -18.22
N ASP A 323 -18.50 -19.71 -18.78
CA ASP A 323 -19.05 -20.56 -19.83
C ASP A 323 -18.37 -20.32 -21.20
N GLY A 324 -18.74 -21.11 -22.21
CA GLY A 324 -18.16 -21.00 -23.56
C GLY A 324 -18.50 -19.72 -24.32
N THR A 325 -19.32 -18.85 -23.74
CA THR A 325 -19.60 -17.51 -24.26
C THR A 325 -19.04 -16.40 -23.38
N ALA A 326 -18.56 -16.74 -22.18
CA ALA A 326 -18.27 -15.84 -21.07
C ALA A 326 -19.44 -14.94 -20.65
N ASN A 327 -20.68 -15.23 -21.08
CA ASN A 327 -21.87 -14.50 -20.61
C ASN A 327 -22.25 -14.90 -19.19
N THR A 328 -21.85 -16.10 -18.76
CA THR A 328 -22.09 -16.57 -17.40
C THR A 328 -20.75 -16.80 -16.72
N LEU A 329 -20.67 -16.37 -15.47
CA LEU A 329 -19.55 -16.58 -14.56
C LEU A 329 -20.08 -17.20 -13.26
N THR A 330 -19.51 -18.33 -12.85
CA THR A 330 -19.80 -18.93 -11.55
C THR A 330 -18.61 -18.73 -10.62
N LEU A 331 -18.87 -18.16 -9.44
CA LEU A 331 -17.93 -18.08 -8.32
C LEU A 331 -18.31 -19.13 -7.28
N THR A 332 -17.38 -20.05 -7.02
CA THR A 332 -17.51 -21.04 -5.95
C THR A 332 -16.48 -20.75 -4.86
N ALA A 333 -16.89 -20.84 -3.61
CA ALA A 333 -16.00 -20.87 -2.45
C ALA A 333 -16.15 -22.22 -1.75
N GLU A 334 -15.05 -22.97 -1.61
CA GLU A 334 -15.05 -24.31 -1.00
C GLU A 334 -14.08 -24.36 0.19
N HIS A 335 -14.59 -24.71 1.36
CA HIS A 335 -13.79 -24.92 2.56
C HIS A 335 -13.17 -26.32 2.54
N PHE A 336 -11.89 -26.41 2.90
CA PHE A 336 -11.15 -27.66 2.87
C PHE A 336 -11.77 -28.78 3.72
N TYR A 337 -12.41 -28.47 4.84
CA TYR A 337 -13.04 -29.47 5.70
C TYR A 337 -14.52 -29.70 5.40
N ASP A 338 -15.24 -28.64 5.01
CA ASP A 338 -16.71 -28.65 5.01
C ASP A 338 -17.32 -28.72 3.60
N GLY A 339 -16.50 -28.58 2.54
CA GLY A 339 -16.96 -28.56 1.15
C GLY A 339 -17.47 -27.19 0.72
N GLU A 340 -18.45 -27.15 -0.17
CA GLU A 340 -18.99 -25.91 -0.75
C GLU A 340 -19.61 -24.98 0.31
N LEU A 341 -19.05 -23.77 0.44
CA LEU A 341 -19.57 -22.70 1.29
C LEU A 341 -20.57 -21.82 0.54
N SER A 342 -20.25 -21.51 -0.72
CA SER A 342 -21.09 -20.69 -1.59
C SER A 342 -20.88 -21.03 -3.06
N ASN A 343 -21.93 -20.89 -3.84
CA ASN A 343 -21.92 -21.08 -5.29
C ASN A 343 -22.85 -20.04 -5.93
N VAL A 344 -22.26 -18.97 -6.45
CA VAL A 344 -22.99 -17.81 -6.97
C VAL A 344 -22.75 -17.71 -8.46
N THR A 345 -23.84 -17.62 -9.22
CA THR A 345 -23.78 -17.42 -10.67
C THR A 345 -24.15 -15.98 -11.01
N TYR A 346 -23.33 -15.37 -11.85
CA TYR A 346 -23.49 -14.02 -12.36
C TYR A 346 -23.62 -14.05 -13.88
N THR A 347 -24.41 -13.12 -14.41
CA THR A 347 -24.62 -12.93 -15.84
C THR A 347 -24.00 -11.62 -16.27
N PHE A 348 -23.35 -11.62 -17.43
CA PHE A 348 -22.74 -10.44 -18.03
C PHE A 348 -23.76 -9.30 -18.14
N SER A 349 -23.34 -8.11 -17.71
CA SER A 349 -24.11 -6.87 -17.69
C SER A 349 -23.61 -5.92 -18.77
N LYS A 350 -22.34 -5.52 -18.68
CA LYS A 350 -21.70 -4.55 -19.57
C LYS A 350 -20.18 -4.67 -19.52
N VAL A 351 -19.52 -4.08 -20.52
CA VAL A 351 -18.08 -3.82 -20.45
C VAL A 351 -17.83 -2.77 -19.36
N ALA A 352 -16.79 -2.97 -18.56
CA ALA A 352 -16.41 -2.08 -17.46
C ALA A 352 -15.07 -1.37 -17.73
N GLY A 353 -14.36 -1.73 -18.79
CA GLY A 353 -13.06 -1.16 -19.17
C GLY A 353 -12.37 -2.00 -20.26
N LEU A 354 -11.15 -1.63 -20.62
CA LEU A 354 -10.37 -2.24 -21.72
C LEU A 354 -10.06 -3.74 -21.53
N THR A 355 -10.11 -4.22 -20.29
CA THR A 355 -9.84 -5.63 -19.94
C THR A 355 -10.85 -6.17 -18.92
N SER A 356 -11.94 -5.44 -18.67
CA SER A 356 -12.85 -5.71 -17.57
C SER A 356 -14.31 -5.79 -18.00
N ALA A 357 -15.05 -6.64 -17.31
CA ALA A 357 -16.47 -6.89 -17.54
C ALA A 357 -17.23 -6.92 -16.22
N GLU A 358 -18.42 -6.34 -16.22
CA GLU A 358 -19.36 -6.37 -15.10
C GLU A 358 -20.31 -7.55 -15.26
N TYR A 359 -20.55 -8.26 -14.16
CA TYR A 359 -21.52 -9.34 -14.06
C TYR A 359 -22.46 -9.09 -12.88
N VAL A 360 -23.72 -9.52 -13.01
CA VAL A 360 -24.77 -9.31 -12.00
C VAL A 360 -25.44 -10.64 -11.66
N SER A 361 -25.62 -10.91 -10.38
CA SER A 361 -26.30 -12.10 -9.88
C SER A 361 -27.82 -11.93 -9.89
N SER A 362 -28.55 -13.03 -9.71
CA SER A 362 -30.02 -13.00 -9.60
C SER A 362 -30.54 -12.21 -8.38
N SER A 363 -29.73 -12.05 -7.34
CA SER A 363 -30.04 -11.22 -6.17
C SER A 363 -29.71 -9.74 -6.36
N GLY A 364 -29.18 -9.35 -7.53
CA GLY A 364 -28.75 -7.98 -7.83
C GLY A 364 -27.35 -7.64 -7.32
N GLY A 365 -26.58 -8.62 -6.85
CA GLY A 365 -25.18 -8.42 -6.48
C GLY A 365 -24.32 -8.28 -7.72
N THR A 366 -23.50 -7.23 -7.77
CA THR A 366 -22.61 -6.94 -8.91
C THR A 366 -21.18 -7.35 -8.60
N ILE A 367 -20.48 -7.87 -9.60
CA ILE A 367 -19.04 -8.11 -9.56
C ILE A 367 -18.40 -7.59 -10.85
N ILE A 368 -17.20 -7.03 -10.73
CA ILE A 368 -16.41 -6.59 -11.88
C ILE A 368 -15.16 -7.43 -11.91
N VAL A 369 -14.94 -8.15 -13.00
CA VAL A 369 -13.73 -8.95 -13.20
C VAL A 369 -12.83 -8.27 -14.23
N ASN A 370 -11.54 -8.26 -13.94
CA ASN A 370 -10.49 -7.64 -14.74
C ASN A 370 -9.45 -8.70 -15.12
N GLY A 371 -9.21 -8.88 -16.42
CA GLY A 371 -8.15 -9.73 -16.92
C GLY A 371 -6.81 -9.00 -16.86
N ILE A 372 -5.81 -9.64 -16.27
CA ILE A 372 -4.43 -9.14 -16.20
C ILE A 372 -3.45 -10.23 -16.66
N GLU A 373 -2.22 -9.84 -16.97
CA GLU A 373 -1.17 -10.69 -17.52
C GLU A 373 -1.65 -11.48 -18.76
N ASP A 374 -2.14 -10.75 -19.78
CA ASP A 374 -2.76 -11.31 -20.98
C ASP A 374 -3.89 -12.31 -20.67
N TYR A 375 -4.69 -12.00 -19.65
CA TYR A 375 -5.75 -12.87 -19.13
C TYR A 375 -5.25 -14.24 -18.64
N GLY A 376 -3.98 -14.32 -18.24
CA GLY A 376 -3.42 -15.42 -17.44
C GLY A 376 -3.80 -15.34 -15.97
N LYS A 377 -4.28 -14.17 -15.54
CA LYS A 377 -4.82 -13.91 -14.21
C LYS A 377 -6.09 -13.08 -14.27
N LEU A 378 -6.86 -13.11 -13.18
CA LEU A 378 -8.10 -12.37 -12.99
C LEU A 378 -8.07 -11.63 -11.65
N LYS A 379 -8.67 -10.45 -11.59
CA LYS A 379 -8.90 -9.68 -10.36
C LYS A 379 -10.37 -9.23 -10.30
N ASP A 380 -10.97 -9.24 -9.13
CA ASP A 380 -12.42 -9.00 -8.94
C ASP A 380 -12.75 -7.77 -8.07
N GLY A 381 -11.81 -6.82 -7.97
CA GLY A 381 -11.87 -5.68 -7.04
C GLY A 381 -11.37 -6.02 -5.63
N GLY A 382 -11.14 -7.29 -5.32
CA GLY A 382 -10.46 -7.72 -4.09
C GLY A 382 -8.94 -7.57 -4.14
N SER A 383 -8.29 -7.97 -3.03
CA SER A 383 -6.81 -8.05 -2.95
C SER A 383 -6.23 -9.30 -3.62
N PHE A 384 -7.06 -10.20 -4.15
CA PHE A 384 -6.63 -11.47 -4.71
C PHE A 384 -6.39 -11.39 -6.22
N GLU A 385 -5.33 -12.05 -6.67
CA GLU A 385 -5.09 -12.36 -8.09
C GLU A 385 -5.35 -13.85 -8.32
N TYR A 386 -6.39 -14.17 -9.09
CA TYR A 386 -6.78 -15.53 -9.40
C TYR A 386 -6.00 -16.03 -10.61
N VAL A 387 -5.44 -17.24 -10.53
CA VAL A 387 -4.56 -17.80 -11.56
C VAL A 387 -5.36 -18.68 -12.52
N LEU A 388 -5.16 -18.49 -13.83
CA LEU A 388 -5.76 -19.33 -14.86
C LEU A 388 -5.32 -20.79 -14.69
N ASN A 389 -6.28 -21.71 -14.72
CA ASN A 389 -6.09 -23.15 -14.52
C ASN A 389 -5.29 -23.47 -13.24
N TYR A 390 -5.58 -22.75 -12.16
CA TYR A 390 -4.97 -22.96 -10.85
C TYR A 390 -5.04 -24.44 -10.41
N SER A 391 -3.89 -25.02 -10.07
CA SER A 391 -3.79 -26.36 -9.48
C SER A 391 -3.82 -26.21 -7.96
N ASP A 392 -4.80 -26.82 -7.32
CA ASP A 392 -4.93 -26.78 -5.87
C ASP A 392 -4.26 -27.97 -5.18
N ASP A 393 -3.11 -27.73 -4.56
CA ASP A 393 -2.40 -28.73 -3.74
C ASP A 393 -2.97 -28.86 -2.31
N GLY A 394 -4.01 -28.08 -2.00
CA GLY A 394 -4.65 -27.97 -0.69
C GLY A 394 -4.03 -26.90 0.20
N PRO A 395 -4.61 -26.65 1.40
CA PRO A 395 -4.10 -25.66 2.33
C PRO A 395 -2.73 -25.98 2.86
N LEU A 396 -1.94 -24.93 3.07
CA LEU A 396 -0.68 -24.99 3.81
C LEU A 396 -0.89 -25.63 5.19
N PHE A 397 0.08 -26.42 5.64
CA PHE A 397 -0.01 -27.23 6.86
C PHE A 397 -0.39 -26.38 8.07
N ARG A 398 0.25 -25.22 8.25
CA ARG A 398 -0.02 -24.32 9.39
C ARG A 398 -1.50 -23.95 9.52
N TYR A 399 -2.20 -23.72 8.41
CA TYR A 399 -3.63 -23.39 8.44
C TYR A 399 -4.49 -24.61 8.80
N ARG A 400 -4.01 -25.82 8.50
CA ARG A 400 -4.68 -27.07 8.87
C ARG A 400 -4.52 -27.42 10.34
N VAL A 401 -3.47 -26.94 11.01
CA VAL A 401 -3.22 -27.21 12.44
C VAL A 401 -3.50 -26.03 13.37
N ALA A 402 -3.73 -24.84 12.82
CA ALA A 402 -3.99 -23.61 13.56
C ALA A 402 -5.03 -23.78 14.69
N GLY A 403 -4.63 -23.49 15.93
CA GLY A 403 -5.45 -23.60 17.13
C GLY A 403 -5.85 -25.03 17.53
N LYS A 404 -5.35 -26.07 16.86
CA LYS A 404 -5.68 -27.47 17.16
C LYS A 404 -4.85 -28.01 18.30
N THR A 405 -5.44 -28.97 19.01
CA THR A 405 -4.79 -29.72 20.09
C THR A 405 -4.83 -31.21 19.79
N TYR A 406 -3.67 -31.85 19.76
CA TYR A 406 -3.53 -33.29 19.52
C TYR A 406 -3.00 -33.98 20.77
N LYS A 407 -3.72 -34.98 21.27
CA LYS A 407 -3.39 -35.67 22.53
C LYS A 407 -3.19 -37.17 22.31
N ALA A 408 -2.22 -37.75 23.00
CA ALA A 408 -2.03 -39.19 23.04
C ALA A 408 -3.30 -39.90 23.53
N GLU A 409 -3.57 -41.11 23.04
CA GLU A 409 -4.78 -41.86 23.43
C GLU A 409 -4.82 -42.19 24.94
N ASP A 410 -3.65 -42.43 25.54
CA ASP A 410 -3.48 -42.62 26.99
C ASP A 410 -3.36 -41.30 27.77
N GLY A 411 -3.38 -40.16 27.07
CA GLY A 411 -3.23 -38.83 27.64
C GLY A 411 -1.83 -38.48 28.15
N SER A 412 -0.81 -39.31 27.85
CA SER A 412 0.56 -39.13 28.32
C SER A 412 1.25 -37.87 27.78
N TYR A 413 0.89 -37.42 26.58
CA TYR A 413 1.41 -36.19 25.97
C TYR A 413 0.36 -35.46 25.13
N GLU A 414 0.62 -34.18 24.86
CA GLU A 414 -0.26 -33.28 24.11
C GLU A 414 0.55 -32.22 23.33
N TYR A 415 0.07 -31.90 22.13
CA TYR A 415 0.57 -30.85 21.24
C TYR A 415 -0.50 -29.78 21.10
N ARG A 416 -0.19 -28.52 21.42
CA ARG A 416 -1.10 -27.39 21.30
C ARG A 416 -0.55 -26.38 20.31
N PHE A 417 -1.19 -26.25 19.16
CA PHE A 417 -0.84 -25.21 18.20
C PHE A 417 -1.45 -23.88 18.61
N ASN A 418 -0.71 -22.80 18.38
CA ASN A 418 -1.21 -21.46 18.54
C ASN A 418 -2.24 -21.10 17.43
N PRO A 419 -2.99 -19.99 17.57
CA PRO A 419 -4.07 -19.59 16.66
C PRO A 419 -3.76 -19.50 15.16
N ASP A 420 -2.51 -19.26 14.77
CA ASP A 420 -2.08 -19.11 13.38
C ASP A 420 -1.27 -20.33 12.87
N GLY A 421 -1.04 -21.32 13.75
CA GLY A 421 -0.24 -22.50 13.45
C GLY A 421 1.24 -22.18 13.24
N THR A 422 1.76 -21.06 13.75
CA THR A 422 3.18 -20.73 13.66
C THR A 422 3.99 -21.18 14.86
N SER A 423 3.35 -21.61 15.95
CA SER A 423 4.00 -22.23 17.08
C SER A 423 3.24 -23.43 17.64
N LEU A 424 3.98 -24.29 18.33
CA LEU A 424 3.49 -25.53 18.91
C LEU A 424 4.08 -25.74 20.30
N ASP A 425 3.23 -25.84 21.32
CA ASP A 425 3.63 -26.23 22.67
C ASP A 425 3.45 -27.73 22.89
N TYR A 426 4.44 -28.34 23.54
CA TYR A 426 4.46 -29.75 23.89
C TYR A 426 4.33 -29.95 25.41
N TYR A 427 3.40 -30.80 25.80
CA TYR A 427 3.10 -31.15 27.19
C TYR A 427 3.26 -32.65 27.42
N VAL A 428 3.70 -33.02 28.62
CA VAL A 428 3.75 -34.40 29.10
C VAL A 428 3.05 -34.46 30.45
N ASN A 429 2.06 -35.34 30.58
CA ASN A 429 1.20 -35.45 31.77
C ASN A 429 0.68 -34.07 32.25
N ASN A 430 0.15 -33.27 31.30
CA ASN A 430 -0.31 -31.88 31.50
C ASN A 430 0.75 -30.85 31.94
N ASN A 431 2.02 -31.22 32.08
CA ASN A 431 3.07 -30.25 32.39
C ASN A 431 3.69 -29.73 31.10
N TYR A 432 3.82 -28.40 31.02
CA TYR A 432 4.54 -27.75 29.92
C TYR A 432 5.98 -28.26 29.86
N VAL A 433 6.43 -28.65 28.67
CA VAL A 433 7.80 -29.12 28.45
C VAL A 433 8.59 -28.13 27.62
N ARG A 434 8.04 -27.69 26.47
CA ARG A 434 8.73 -26.79 25.52
C ARG A 434 7.81 -26.27 24.42
N SER A 435 8.27 -25.26 23.68
CA SER A 435 7.63 -24.73 22.48
C SER A 435 8.52 -24.90 21.24
N TYR A 436 7.89 -24.94 20.07
CA TYR A 436 8.53 -24.98 18.77
C TYR A 436 7.92 -23.93 17.85
N THR A 437 8.73 -23.31 16.99
CA THR A 437 8.28 -22.31 16.01
C THR A 437 8.35 -22.89 14.60
N PHE A 438 7.41 -22.51 13.76
CA PHE A 438 7.38 -22.85 12.34
C PHE A 438 8.70 -22.50 11.65
N SER A 439 9.18 -23.41 10.80
CA SER A 439 10.39 -23.20 10.00
C SER A 439 10.09 -23.25 8.51
N GLN A 440 9.41 -24.30 8.03
CA GLN A 440 9.11 -24.49 6.61
C GLN A 440 8.02 -25.55 6.40
N GLU A 441 7.48 -25.58 5.19
CA GLU A 441 6.56 -26.62 4.68
C GLU A 441 7.11 -27.20 3.38
N ASP A 442 6.92 -28.51 3.16
CA ASP A 442 7.29 -29.20 1.92
C ASP A 442 6.09 -29.74 1.12
N ALA A 443 4.93 -29.88 1.78
CA ALA A 443 3.66 -30.29 1.21
C ALA A 443 2.51 -29.80 2.09
N SER A 444 1.28 -29.82 1.57
CA SER A 444 0.10 -29.34 2.30
C SER A 444 -0.18 -30.10 3.60
N ASP A 445 0.28 -31.36 3.74
CA ASP A 445 0.10 -32.19 4.93
C ASP A 445 1.35 -32.31 5.83
N ARG A 446 2.45 -31.59 5.53
CA ARG A 446 3.74 -31.74 6.24
C ARG A 446 4.48 -30.43 6.48
N ALA A 447 5.06 -30.30 7.67
CA ALA A 447 5.83 -29.13 8.07
C ALA A 447 7.02 -29.46 8.98
N VAL A 448 7.93 -28.51 9.12
CA VAL A 448 9.05 -28.55 10.07
C VAL A 448 8.92 -27.40 11.07
N TYR A 449 9.05 -27.74 12.35
CA TYR A 449 9.09 -26.80 13.46
C TYR A 449 10.44 -26.90 14.17
N LYS A 450 10.94 -25.78 14.70
CA LYS A 450 12.26 -25.69 15.33
C LYS A 450 12.16 -25.21 16.78
N GLN A 451 12.99 -25.77 17.65
CA GLN A 451 13.10 -25.33 19.05
C GLN A 451 14.16 -24.24 19.22
N THR A 452 15.25 -24.34 18.45
CA THR A 452 16.40 -23.42 18.41
C THR A 452 16.96 -23.38 16.99
N THR A 453 18.05 -22.67 16.73
CA THR A 453 18.70 -22.60 15.41
C THR A 453 19.19 -23.94 14.85
N ALA A 454 19.27 -25.01 15.66
CA ALA A 454 19.86 -26.30 15.24
C ALA A 454 18.98 -27.54 15.51
N VAL A 455 17.77 -27.39 16.08
CA VAL A 455 16.91 -28.52 16.45
C VAL A 455 15.56 -28.42 15.74
N TYR A 456 15.30 -29.37 14.85
CA TYR A 456 14.14 -29.42 13.97
C TYR A 456 13.30 -30.68 14.19
N TRP A 457 12.00 -30.55 13.97
CA TRP A 457 10.99 -31.59 14.19
C TRP A 457 10.04 -31.63 12.99
N GLY A 458 9.92 -32.79 12.35
CA GLY A 458 8.98 -33.01 11.26
C GLY A 458 7.60 -33.38 11.79
N LEU A 459 6.56 -32.75 11.26
CA LEU A 459 5.16 -32.98 11.59
C LEU A 459 4.39 -33.38 10.33
N ARG A 460 3.40 -34.27 10.50
CA ARG A 460 2.46 -34.64 9.44
C ARG A 460 1.06 -34.80 10.01
N VAL A 461 0.07 -34.23 9.34
CA VAL A 461 -1.35 -34.48 9.62
C VAL A 461 -1.88 -35.59 8.73
N ALA A 462 -2.79 -36.40 9.27
CA ALA A 462 -3.52 -37.39 8.50
C ALA A 462 -4.92 -37.61 9.07
N ASP A 463 -5.78 -38.20 8.28
CA ASP A 463 -7.12 -38.59 8.70
C ASP A 463 -7.06 -39.70 9.77
N TYR A 464 -7.99 -39.65 10.72
CA TYR A 464 -8.10 -40.63 11.80
C TYR A 464 -9.50 -41.24 11.84
N GLN A 465 -9.57 -42.56 11.99
CA GLN A 465 -10.83 -43.27 12.18
C GLN A 465 -11.14 -43.38 13.67
N LYS A 466 -12.25 -42.78 14.11
CA LYS A 466 -12.76 -42.89 15.48
C LYS A 466 -14.25 -43.23 15.45
N ASP A 467 -14.64 -44.30 16.14
CA ASP A 467 -16.05 -44.72 16.28
C ASP A 467 -16.81 -44.84 14.94
N GLY A 468 -16.14 -45.34 13.90
CA GLY A 468 -16.70 -45.52 12.56
C GLY A 468 -16.83 -44.24 11.72
N SER A 469 -16.28 -43.11 12.18
CA SER A 469 -16.20 -41.85 11.44
C SER A 469 -14.75 -41.50 11.08
N THR A 470 -14.53 -41.01 9.86
CA THR A 470 -13.29 -40.33 9.46
C THR A 470 -13.28 -38.93 10.05
N ILE A 471 -12.24 -38.60 10.81
CA ILE A 471 -11.91 -37.24 11.25
C ILE A 471 -10.76 -36.76 10.35
N LYS A 472 -11.07 -35.81 9.47
CA LYS A 472 -10.07 -35.22 8.56
C LYS A 472 -8.99 -34.49 9.37
N ASP A 473 -7.72 -34.74 9.08
CA ASP A 473 -6.57 -34.27 9.89
C ASP A 473 -6.66 -34.63 11.38
N GLY A 474 -7.32 -35.73 11.71
CA GLY A 474 -7.56 -36.17 13.08
C GLY A 474 -6.35 -36.78 13.79
N ALA A 475 -5.25 -37.06 13.09
CA ALA A 475 -4.00 -37.56 13.66
C ALA A 475 -2.83 -36.64 13.30
N LEU A 476 -1.95 -36.40 14.28
CA LEU A 476 -0.68 -35.71 14.13
C LEU A 476 0.46 -36.68 14.43
N TYR A 477 1.32 -36.89 13.44
CA TYR A 477 2.56 -37.65 13.58
C TYR A 477 3.74 -36.68 13.75
N TRP A 478 4.74 -37.06 14.55
CA TRP A 478 5.93 -36.25 14.82
C TRP A 478 7.23 -37.06 14.73
N SER A 479 8.35 -36.45 14.35
CA SER A 479 9.66 -37.12 14.27
C SER A 479 10.68 -36.55 15.25
N GLY A 480 11.43 -37.43 15.91
CA GLY A 480 12.32 -37.10 17.03
C GLY A 480 13.79 -36.82 16.74
N SER A 481 14.18 -36.51 15.50
CA SER A 481 15.62 -36.42 15.16
C SER A 481 16.14 -34.99 15.04
N SER A 482 17.18 -34.67 15.81
CA SER A 482 18.00 -33.44 15.77
C SER A 482 18.79 -33.19 14.48
N TRP A 483 18.55 -33.97 13.41
CA TRP A 483 19.32 -33.94 12.16
C TRP A 483 18.49 -33.55 10.92
N ALA A 484 17.21 -33.17 11.10
CA ALA A 484 16.39 -32.70 10.00
C ALA A 484 16.84 -31.29 9.58
N SER A 485 17.70 -31.16 8.56
CA SER A 485 17.92 -29.86 7.95
C SER A 485 16.64 -29.39 7.23
N PRO A 486 16.37 -28.08 7.20
CA PRO A 486 15.37 -27.50 6.31
C PRO A 486 15.56 -28.03 4.87
N GLY A 487 14.57 -28.77 4.37
CA GLY A 487 14.54 -29.28 2.99
C GLY A 487 15.09 -30.69 2.77
N THR A 488 15.53 -31.41 3.82
CA THR A 488 16.14 -32.76 3.66
C THR A 488 15.47 -33.87 4.45
N THR A 489 14.36 -33.60 5.15
CA THR A 489 13.71 -34.61 6.00
C THR A 489 13.17 -35.76 5.14
N PRO A 490 13.50 -37.03 5.41
CA PRO A 490 12.79 -38.16 4.83
C PRO A 490 11.36 -38.15 5.38
N THR A 491 10.43 -37.64 4.60
CA THR A 491 9.00 -37.48 4.93
C THR A 491 8.25 -38.81 5.09
N ASP A 492 8.93 -39.94 4.85
CA ASP A 492 8.43 -41.30 5.05
C ASP A 492 8.73 -41.85 6.47
N GLY A 493 9.53 -41.13 7.27
CA GLY A 493 10.11 -41.61 8.53
C GLY A 493 9.36 -41.26 9.82
N VAL A 494 8.09 -40.83 9.77
CA VAL A 494 7.35 -40.45 10.97
C VAL A 494 6.85 -41.71 11.70
N THR A 495 7.65 -42.21 12.65
CA THR A 495 7.51 -43.55 13.26
C THR A 495 6.98 -43.54 14.71
N SER A 496 6.64 -42.38 15.24
CA SER A 496 6.15 -42.23 16.61
C SER A 496 4.66 -42.58 16.77
N THR A 497 4.24 -42.87 18.01
CA THR A 497 2.82 -42.84 18.39
C THR A 497 2.20 -41.46 18.05
N PRO A 498 1.09 -41.40 17.31
CA PRO A 498 0.47 -40.13 16.94
C PRO A 498 -0.31 -39.51 18.10
N GLY A 499 -0.41 -38.19 18.10
CA GLY A 499 -1.44 -37.47 18.86
C GLY A 499 -2.74 -37.45 18.08
N TYR A 500 -3.87 -37.63 18.76
CA TYR A 500 -5.20 -37.63 18.17
C TYR A 500 -5.96 -36.36 18.54
N LEU A 501 -6.67 -35.82 17.56
CA LEU A 501 -7.54 -34.67 17.72
C LEU A 501 -8.75 -35.07 18.58
N ASN A 502 -8.95 -34.41 19.72
CA ASN A 502 -10.14 -34.64 20.53
C ASN A 502 -11.26 -33.73 20.05
N VAL A 503 -12.13 -34.25 19.17
CA VAL A 503 -13.28 -33.49 18.65
C VAL A 503 -14.46 -33.62 19.62
N ASN A 504 -14.80 -32.54 20.34
CA ASN A 504 -15.94 -32.46 21.25
C ASN A 504 -17.14 -31.71 20.62
N ILE A 505 -17.23 -31.70 19.29
CA ILE A 505 -18.30 -31.02 18.56
C ILE A 505 -19.46 -31.99 18.35
N ILE A 506 -20.68 -31.54 18.68
CA ILE A 506 -21.89 -32.28 18.34
C ILE A 506 -22.04 -32.24 16.83
N LYS A 507 -21.91 -33.38 16.14
CA LYS A 507 -22.24 -33.51 14.71
C LYS A 507 -23.71 -33.12 14.49
N GLY A 508 -23.99 -32.30 13.48
CA GLY A 508 -25.35 -31.95 13.08
C GLY A 508 -25.84 -30.53 13.41
N GLY A 509 -24.96 -29.57 13.72
CA GLY A 509 -25.36 -28.16 13.71
C GLY A 509 -24.37 -27.21 14.39
N PHE A 510 -23.67 -26.39 13.60
CA PHE A 510 -22.86 -25.28 14.11
C PHE A 510 -23.66 -24.43 15.11
N THR A 511 -24.89 -24.08 14.73
CA THR A 511 -25.84 -23.29 15.55
C THR A 511 -26.09 -23.91 16.92
N GLU A 512 -26.27 -25.23 17.00
CA GLU A 512 -26.45 -25.93 18.27
C GLU A 512 -25.21 -25.86 19.17
N ASN A 513 -24.03 -25.87 18.57
CA ASN A 513 -22.77 -25.79 19.31
C ASN A 513 -22.47 -24.39 19.84
N VAL A 514 -23.00 -23.33 19.20
CA VAL A 514 -22.67 -21.93 19.52
C VAL A 514 -23.82 -21.14 20.14
N LYS A 515 -25.06 -21.65 20.13
CA LYS A 515 -26.24 -20.91 20.63
C LYS A 515 -26.05 -20.40 22.05
N GLY A 516 -26.37 -19.12 22.26
CA GLY A 516 -26.23 -18.42 23.53
C GLY A 516 -24.79 -18.23 24.03
N LYS A 517 -23.76 -18.59 23.24
CA LYS A 517 -22.36 -18.43 23.65
C LYS A 517 -21.83 -17.04 23.34
N VAL A 518 -20.88 -16.64 24.18
CA VAL A 518 -20.09 -15.42 24.02
C VAL A 518 -18.62 -15.83 23.91
N TYR A 519 -17.98 -15.41 22.83
CA TYR A 519 -16.54 -15.58 22.63
C TYR A 519 -15.87 -14.22 22.70
N LYS A 520 -14.72 -14.15 23.36
CA LYS A 520 -13.95 -12.91 23.48
C LYS A 520 -12.52 -13.10 23.04
N TYR A 521 -11.93 -12.03 22.53
CA TYR A 521 -10.55 -12.00 22.06
C TYR A 521 -9.97 -10.60 22.17
N ARG A 522 -8.73 -10.53 22.64
CA ARG A 522 -7.85 -9.37 22.51
C ARG A 522 -6.53 -9.88 21.96
N ASP A 523 -6.02 -9.20 20.94
CA ASP A 523 -4.82 -9.65 20.23
C ASP A 523 -3.56 -9.23 21.00
N TYR A 524 -2.93 -10.21 21.66
CA TYR A 524 -1.62 -10.05 22.31
C TYR A 524 -0.47 -10.71 21.50
N SER A 525 -0.72 -11.13 20.25
CA SER A 525 0.22 -11.95 19.48
C SER A 525 1.53 -11.23 19.11
N GLU A 526 1.52 -9.90 19.05
CA GLU A 526 2.70 -9.10 18.69
C GLU A 526 3.63 -8.78 19.87
N TYR A 527 3.24 -9.15 21.09
CA TYR A 527 3.93 -8.74 22.30
C TYR A 527 4.95 -9.80 22.72
N ASP A 528 6.23 -9.40 22.70
CA ASP A 528 7.36 -10.26 23.05
C ASP A 528 7.66 -10.14 24.56
N ILE A 529 7.64 -11.26 25.28
CA ILE A 529 7.88 -11.29 26.74
C ILE A 529 9.37 -11.28 27.12
N SER A 530 10.28 -11.07 26.16
CA SER A 530 11.72 -11.01 26.42
C SER A 530 12.12 -9.78 27.23
N SER A 531 13.23 -9.95 27.95
CA SER A 531 13.85 -8.88 28.73
C SER A 531 15.38 -8.98 28.55
N PRO A 532 16.01 -8.07 27.78
CA PRO A 532 15.41 -6.97 27.01
C PRO A 532 14.49 -7.45 25.89
N LEU A 533 13.60 -6.55 25.44
CA LEU A 533 12.89 -6.69 24.18
C LEU A 533 13.86 -6.78 22.99
N PRO A 534 13.45 -7.41 21.87
CA PRO A 534 14.30 -7.53 20.69
C PRO A 534 14.61 -6.15 20.08
N GLU A 535 15.78 -6.02 19.46
CA GLU A 535 16.13 -4.82 18.71
C GLU A 535 15.11 -4.55 17.59
N GLY A 536 14.60 -3.32 17.53
CA GLY A 536 13.58 -2.93 16.54
C GLY A 536 12.15 -3.36 16.88
N TYR A 537 11.86 -3.81 18.11
CA TYR A 537 10.50 -4.08 18.60
C TYR A 537 9.59 -2.85 18.45
N LYS A 538 8.43 -3.03 17.79
CA LYS A 538 7.44 -1.98 17.54
C LYS A 538 6.02 -2.53 17.65
N PRO A 539 5.30 -2.30 18.76
CA PRO A 539 3.91 -2.70 18.88
C PRO A 539 3.03 -1.84 17.97
N THR A 540 1.99 -2.44 17.38
CA THR A 540 1.08 -1.76 16.45
C THR A 540 -0.20 -1.27 17.12
N GLY A 541 -0.44 -1.68 18.37
CA GLY A 541 -1.64 -1.29 19.12
C GLY A 541 -2.74 -2.34 19.12
N LYS A 542 -2.40 -3.59 18.80
CA LYS A 542 -3.37 -4.69 18.63
C LYS A 542 -4.16 -5.01 19.90
N SER A 543 -3.57 -4.74 21.07
CA SER A 543 -4.26 -4.99 22.33
C SER A 543 -5.30 -3.92 22.67
N LEU A 544 -5.40 -2.80 21.95
CA LEU A 544 -6.38 -1.74 22.24
C LEU A 544 -7.84 -2.16 22.06
N ILE A 545 -8.11 -3.17 21.24
CA ILE A 545 -9.46 -3.56 20.84
C ILE A 545 -9.84 -4.90 21.47
N LEU A 546 -10.95 -4.91 22.21
CA LEU A 546 -11.61 -6.15 22.64
C LEU A 546 -12.69 -6.51 21.63
N TYR A 547 -12.57 -7.69 21.05
CA TYR A 547 -13.60 -8.28 20.21
C TYR A 547 -14.50 -9.19 21.04
N THR A 548 -15.81 -9.01 20.92
CA THR A 548 -16.82 -9.88 21.52
C THR A 548 -17.79 -10.39 20.47
N TYR A 549 -17.92 -11.70 20.37
CA TYR A 549 -18.82 -12.42 19.46
C TYR A 549 -19.94 -13.06 20.28
N THR A 550 -21.14 -12.51 20.18
CA THR A 550 -22.31 -12.95 20.94
C THR A 550 -23.32 -13.59 19.99
N PHE A 551 -23.53 -14.90 20.13
CA PHE A 551 -24.59 -15.61 19.42
C PHE A 551 -25.92 -15.49 20.17
N SER A 552 -27.03 -15.32 19.45
CA SER A 552 -28.36 -15.40 20.04
C SER A 552 -28.66 -16.81 20.58
N ASP A 553 -29.70 -16.94 21.40
CA ASP A 553 -30.12 -18.21 22.02
C ASP A 553 -30.50 -19.31 21.00
N ASP A 554 -30.73 -18.93 19.75
CA ASP A 554 -31.00 -19.80 18.60
C ASP A 554 -29.88 -19.79 17.53
N ALA A 555 -28.80 -19.04 17.79
CA ALA A 555 -27.69 -18.75 16.89
C ALA A 555 -28.08 -18.19 15.50
N GLN A 556 -29.31 -17.71 15.31
CA GLN A 556 -29.75 -17.11 14.04
C GLN A 556 -29.14 -15.73 13.80
N SER A 557 -28.63 -15.10 14.85
CA SER A 557 -27.88 -13.85 14.76
C SER A 557 -26.58 -13.90 15.54
N LEU A 558 -25.57 -13.23 14.98
CA LEU A 558 -24.26 -13.05 15.57
C LEU A 558 -24.02 -11.55 15.75
N THR A 559 -23.80 -11.10 16.97
CA THR A 559 -23.39 -9.72 17.25
C THR A 559 -21.88 -9.68 17.47
N ILE A 560 -21.16 -8.96 16.61
CA ILE A 560 -19.74 -8.68 16.77
C ILE A 560 -19.61 -7.27 17.33
N SER A 561 -18.96 -7.14 18.49
CA SER A 561 -18.69 -5.87 19.15
C SER A 561 -17.19 -5.63 19.23
N GLU A 562 -16.78 -4.44 18.83
CA GLU A 562 -15.43 -3.92 18.92
C GLU A 562 -15.43 -2.84 20.00
N GLU A 563 -14.85 -3.13 21.16
CA GLU A 563 -14.65 -2.16 22.23
C GLU A 563 -13.22 -1.64 22.16
N THR A 564 -13.09 -0.41 21.66
CA THR A 564 -11.80 0.27 21.56
C THR A 564 -11.56 1.02 22.86
N TRP A 565 -10.41 0.76 23.48
CA TRP A 565 -10.01 1.42 24.72
C TRP A 565 -10.08 2.96 24.57
N ASN A 566 -10.85 3.60 25.46
CA ASN A 566 -11.17 5.04 25.48
C ASN A 566 -11.91 5.62 24.25
N ALA A 567 -12.39 4.81 23.30
CA ALA A 567 -13.16 5.29 22.13
C ALA A 567 -14.59 4.73 22.04
N GLY A 568 -14.98 3.83 22.97
CA GLY A 568 -16.32 3.26 23.05
C GLY A 568 -16.48 1.94 22.30
N THR A 569 -17.72 1.46 22.22
CA THR A 569 -18.07 0.17 21.61
C THR A 569 -18.87 0.36 20.33
N VAL A 570 -18.43 -0.29 19.26
CA VAL A 570 -19.18 -0.40 18.00
C VAL A 570 -19.67 -1.83 17.85
N SER A 571 -20.97 -2.03 17.62
CA SER A 571 -21.55 -3.37 17.45
C SER A 571 -22.24 -3.51 16.10
N LYS A 572 -22.00 -4.64 15.44
CA LYS A 572 -22.67 -5.05 14.19
C LYS A 572 -23.42 -6.34 14.44
N LYS A 573 -24.69 -6.37 14.05
CA LYS A 573 -25.53 -7.57 14.14
C LYS A 573 -25.68 -8.20 12.77
N TYR A 574 -25.16 -9.41 12.63
CA TYR A 574 -25.25 -10.21 11.42
C TYR A 574 -26.39 -11.23 11.54
N THR A 575 -26.97 -11.57 10.39
CA THR A 575 -28.02 -12.60 10.27
C THR A 575 -27.46 -13.81 9.54
N ILE A 576 -27.80 -15.01 10.00
CA ILE A 576 -27.32 -16.24 9.35
C ILE A 576 -27.88 -16.37 7.92
N VAL A 577 -27.02 -16.77 6.98
CA VAL A 577 -27.37 -17.05 5.58
C VAL A 577 -27.43 -18.55 5.34
N SER A 578 -26.40 -19.26 5.82
CA SER A 578 -26.30 -20.72 5.72
C SER A 578 -25.53 -21.27 6.92
N SER A 579 -25.78 -22.53 7.26
CA SER A 579 -25.09 -23.25 8.34
C SER A 579 -24.76 -24.65 7.89
N LEU A 580 -23.57 -25.10 8.27
CA LEU A 580 -23.07 -26.47 8.16
C LEU A 580 -22.87 -27.05 9.57
N ASP A 581 -22.18 -28.18 9.67
CA ASP A 581 -21.94 -28.88 10.94
C ASP A 581 -21.01 -28.10 11.89
N SER A 582 -20.00 -27.45 11.32
CA SER A 582 -18.85 -26.83 12.00
C SER A 582 -18.68 -25.36 11.62
N SER A 583 -19.47 -24.84 10.68
CA SER A 583 -19.36 -23.47 10.19
C SER A 583 -20.71 -22.88 9.82
N ALA A 584 -20.77 -21.55 9.74
CA ALA A 584 -21.92 -20.82 9.25
C ALA A 584 -21.49 -19.51 8.59
N VAL A 585 -22.28 -19.09 7.61
CA VAL A 585 -22.14 -17.81 6.93
C VAL A 585 -23.15 -16.84 7.53
N TYR A 586 -22.68 -15.66 7.92
CA TYR A 586 -23.49 -14.57 8.45
C TYR A 586 -23.34 -13.32 7.59
N GLU A 587 -24.41 -12.56 7.39
CA GLU A 587 -24.44 -11.37 6.53
C GLU A 587 -24.85 -10.12 7.30
N TYR A 588 -24.22 -9.00 6.94
CA TYR A 588 -24.59 -7.66 7.36
C TYR A 588 -24.36 -6.69 6.19
N ASN A 589 -25.44 -6.02 5.74
CA ASN A 589 -25.41 -5.04 4.64
C ASN A 589 -24.75 -5.58 3.36
N GLY A 590 -25.06 -6.82 2.97
CA GLY A 590 -24.49 -7.46 1.78
C GLY A 590 -23.07 -8.02 1.94
N ALA A 591 -22.38 -7.72 3.05
CA ALA A 591 -21.08 -8.31 3.37
C ALA A 591 -21.27 -9.60 4.17
N GLN A 592 -20.68 -10.70 3.68
CA GLN A 592 -20.73 -12.00 4.34
C GLN A 592 -19.43 -12.29 5.10
N ILE A 593 -19.57 -12.97 6.24
CA ILE A 593 -18.47 -13.51 7.02
C ILE A 593 -18.71 -15.00 7.27
N THR A 594 -17.63 -15.78 7.28
CA THR A 594 -17.69 -17.19 7.65
C THR A 594 -17.07 -17.36 9.03
N VAL A 595 -17.85 -17.93 9.95
CA VAL A 595 -17.36 -18.34 11.27
C VAL A 595 -17.42 -19.85 11.39
N SER A 596 -16.47 -20.43 12.13
CA SER A 596 -16.39 -21.86 12.33
C SER A 596 -15.92 -22.23 13.73
N ILE A 597 -16.19 -23.48 14.09
CA ILE A 597 -15.63 -24.21 15.21
C ILE A 597 -14.88 -25.41 14.62
N GLN A 598 -13.78 -25.84 15.24
CA GLN A 598 -12.93 -26.90 14.66
C GLN A 598 -12.88 -28.16 15.52
N THR A 599 -12.29 -28.05 16.71
CA THR A 599 -12.00 -29.21 17.58
C THR A 599 -12.88 -29.21 18.82
N ASP A 600 -13.29 -28.03 19.25
CA ASP A 600 -14.20 -27.80 20.35
C ASP A 600 -15.21 -26.70 19.98
N ASN A 601 -16.18 -26.48 20.85
CA ASN A 601 -17.18 -25.43 20.73
C ASN A 601 -16.90 -24.25 21.68
N ASN A 602 -15.68 -24.12 22.16
CA ASN A 602 -15.21 -23.05 23.04
C ASN A 602 -14.31 -22.06 22.30
N THR A 603 -13.80 -22.43 21.13
CA THR A 603 -12.92 -21.63 20.28
C THR A 603 -13.64 -21.30 18.98
N LEU A 604 -13.84 -20.02 18.73
CA LEU A 604 -14.45 -19.51 17.50
C LEU A 604 -13.36 -19.10 16.52
N TYR A 605 -13.55 -19.47 15.27
CA TYR A 605 -12.70 -19.09 14.16
C TYR A 605 -13.48 -18.21 13.20
N LYS A 606 -12.78 -17.26 12.58
CA LYS A 606 -13.27 -16.48 11.45
C LYS A 606 -12.17 -16.49 10.39
N ASP A 607 -12.50 -16.91 9.18
CA ASP A 607 -11.55 -17.01 8.07
C ASP A 607 -10.27 -17.81 8.44
N GLY A 608 -10.47 -18.90 9.19
CA GLY A 608 -9.41 -19.81 9.65
C GLY A 608 -8.55 -19.33 10.82
N VAL A 609 -8.80 -18.13 11.35
CA VAL A 609 -8.05 -17.56 12.49
C VAL A 609 -8.92 -17.60 13.75
N VAL A 610 -8.32 -17.93 14.90
CA VAL A 610 -9.04 -17.85 16.19
C VAL A 610 -9.43 -16.39 16.46
N VAL A 611 -10.72 -16.17 16.67
CA VAL A 611 -11.28 -14.84 16.97
C VAL A 611 -11.99 -14.78 18.31
N GLY A 612 -12.00 -15.87 19.07
CA GLY A 612 -12.36 -15.79 20.47
C GLY A 612 -12.52 -17.13 21.15
N THR A 613 -12.48 -17.07 22.47
CA THR A 613 -12.75 -18.22 23.32
C THR A 613 -13.83 -17.91 24.36
N THR A 614 -14.56 -18.92 24.80
CA THR A 614 -15.55 -18.80 25.89
C THR A 614 -14.90 -18.71 27.27
N SER A 615 -13.65 -19.16 27.39
CA SER A 615 -12.83 -19.14 28.61
C SER A 615 -11.87 -17.95 28.68
N PHE A 616 -12.05 -16.95 27.81
CA PHE A 616 -11.16 -15.78 27.72
C PHE A 616 -11.09 -15.02 29.04
N THR A 617 -9.86 -14.73 29.48
CA THR A 617 -9.57 -13.82 30.58
C THR A 617 -9.04 -12.52 29.98
N ASP A 618 -9.73 -11.41 30.20
CA ASP A 618 -9.25 -10.10 29.75
C ASP A 618 -8.22 -9.55 30.74
N TYR A 619 -7.03 -9.22 30.25
CA TYR A 619 -5.98 -8.58 31.03
C TYR A 619 -6.00 -7.06 30.86
N ASP A 620 -6.95 -6.50 30.10
CA ASP A 620 -6.93 -5.14 29.54
C ASP A 620 -5.82 -4.98 28.47
N PRO A 621 -5.80 -3.88 27.67
CA PRO A 621 -4.69 -3.59 26.76
C PRO A 621 -3.32 -3.64 27.46
N LEU A 622 -2.21 -3.78 26.75
CA LEU A 622 -0.89 -3.72 27.38
C LEU A 622 -0.46 -2.26 27.64
N PHE A 623 0.52 -2.05 28.52
CA PHE A 623 0.97 -0.71 28.88
C PHE A 623 1.40 0.16 27.66
N PRO A 624 2.26 -0.31 26.72
CA PRO A 624 2.72 0.51 25.60
C PRO A 624 1.57 1.07 24.76
N ASP A 625 0.55 0.25 24.52
CA ASP A 625 -0.65 0.64 23.78
C ASP A 625 -1.42 1.79 24.43
N ARG A 626 -1.57 1.76 25.76
CA ARG A 626 -2.31 2.79 26.51
C ARG A 626 -1.64 4.15 26.45
N VAL A 627 -0.31 4.20 26.34
CA VAL A 627 0.47 5.44 26.35
C VAL A 627 0.91 5.86 24.95
N ARG A 628 0.53 5.12 23.91
CA ARG A 628 0.90 5.36 22.52
C ARG A 628 0.57 6.79 22.06
N GLY A 629 1.60 7.53 21.64
CA GLY A 629 1.48 8.92 21.18
C GLY A 629 0.85 9.88 22.20
N ALA A 630 0.85 9.52 23.48
CA ALA A 630 0.27 10.31 24.54
C ALA A 630 1.30 11.29 25.11
N THR A 631 0.81 12.47 25.49
CA THR A 631 1.55 13.44 26.29
C THR A 631 0.91 13.49 27.67
N PHE A 632 1.73 13.49 28.71
CA PHE A 632 1.30 13.70 30.08
C PHE A 632 2.03 14.91 30.63
N VAL A 633 1.27 15.90 31.07
CA VAL A 633 1.80 17.15 31.60
C VAL A 633 1.37 17.34 33.05
N LYS A 634 2.22 18.00 33.82
CA LYS A 634 1.78 18.54 35.11
C LYS A 634 1.03 19.85 34.84
N LYS A 635 -0.13 20.03 35.48
CA LYS A 635 -1.03 21.17 35.20
C LYS A 635 -0.33 22.51 35.46
N ASP A 636 -0.68 23.52 34.67
CA ASP A 636 -0.12 24.88 34.75
C ASP A 636 -0.12 25.42 36.20
N GLY A 637 1.07 25.76 36.69
CA GLY A 637 1.29 26.31 38.04
C GLY A 637 1.58 25.28 39.14
N GLU A 638 1.45 23.98 38.87
CA GLU A 638 1.87 22.93 39.80
C GLU A 638 3.38 22.65 39.68
N TYR A 639 4.05 22.47 40.82
CA TYR A 639 5.48 22.21 40.90
C TYR A 639 5.79 21.04 41.82
N ILE A 640 6.98 20.48 41.69
CA ILE A 640 7.46 19.40 42.57
C ILE A 640 8.61 19.92 43.40
N SER A 641 8.39 20.05 44.71
CA SER A 641 9.41 20.44 45.66
C SER A 641 10.29 19.24 46.02
N LEU A 642 11.59 19.40 45.79
CA LEU A 642 12.65 18.49 46.19
C LEU A 642 13.44 19.13 47.34
N THR A 643 14.14 18.30 48.12
CA THR A 643 15.04 18.78 49.18
C THR A 643 16.10 19.75 48.66
N VAL A 644 16.47 19.64 47.38
CA VAL A 644 17.53 20.41 46.73
C VAL A 644 17.03 21.42 45.70
N GLY A 645 15.73 21.54 45.42
CA GLY A 645 15.21 22.46 44.41
C GLY A 645 13.76 22.22 44.02
N THR A 646 13.31 22.81 42.92
CA THR A 646 11.92 22.68 42.44
C THR A 646 11.85 22.36 40.95
N ILE A 647 11.01 21.40 40.57
CA ILE A 647 10.71 21.02 39.18
C ILE A 647 9.43 21.71 38.70
N TYR A 648 9.47 22.28 37.49
CA TYR A 648 8.36 22.90 36.75
C TYR A 648 8.22 22.28 35.36
N ASN A 649 7.08 22.50 34.69
CA ASN A 649 6.85 22.14 33.28
C ASN A 649 7.17 20.67 32.97
N LEU A 650 6.80 19.76 33.88
CA LEU A 650 7.05 18.33 33.71
C LEU A 650 6.16 17.78 32.59
N GLU A 651 6.80 17.24 31.56
CA GLU A 651 6.17 16.58 30.42
C GLU A 651 6.76 15.18 30.21
N TYR A 652 5.88 14.20 30.02
CA TYR A 652 6.20 12.88 29.48
C TYR A 652 5.55 12.73 28.12
N LYS A 653 6.36 12.55 27.09
CA LYS A 653 5.88 12.42 25.71
C LYS A 653 6.30 11.09 25.12
N PHE A 654 5.32 10.26 24.79
CA PHE A 654 5.55 9.00 24.10
C PHE A 654 5.51 9.21 22.59
N ASN A 655 6.37 8.47 21.88
CA ASN A 655 6.30 8.39 20.43
C ASN A 655 5.08 7.55 19.97
N ALA A 656 4.91 7.43 18.65
CA ALA A 656 3.71 6.86 18.03
C ALA A 656 3.48 5.36 18.30
N ASP A 657 4.46 4.64 18.84
CA ASP A 657 4.40 3.23 19.22
C ASP A 657 4.77 2.99 20.70
N ALA A 658 4.95 4.08 21.47
CA ALA A 658 5.40 4.08 22.87
C ALA A 658 6.74 3.37 23.14
N THR A 659 7.52 3.04 22.11
CA THR A 659 8.86 2.46 22.29
C THR A 659 9.85 3.49 22.80
N GLU A 660 9.56 4.78 22.63
CA GLU A 660 10.37 5.88 23.13
C GLU A 660 9.55 6.79 24.03
N LEU A 661 10.21 7.27 25.08
CA LEU A 661 9.68 8.26 26.01
C LEU A 661 10.65 9.42 26.11
N THR A 662 10.15 10.64 25.87
CA THR A 662 10.87 11.88 26.17
C THR A 662 10.33 12.46 27.47
N LEU A 663 11.22 12.72 28.43
CA LEU A 663 10.91 13.43 29.67
C LEU A 663 11.54 14.82 29.59
N THR A 664 10.72 15.86 29.72
CA THR A 664 11.17 17.25 29.74
C THR A 664 10.73 17.91 31.03
N TYR A 665 11.62 18.69 31.66
CA TYR A 665 11.25 19.53 32.81
C TYR A 665 12.20 20.71 32.99
N SER A 666 11.78 21.74 33.75
CA SER A 666 12.63 22.86 34.15
C SER A 666 12.98 22.77 35.64
N TYR A 667 14.23 23.11 36.02
CA TYR A 667 14.71 23.03 37.42
C TYR A 667 15.17 24.39 37.98
N SER A 668 15.01 24.60 39.29
CA SER A 668 15.43 25.80 40.05
C SER A 668 16.22 25.35 41.30
N PRO A 669 17.37 25.97 41.64
CA PRO A 669 17.67 27.41 41.57
C PRO A 669 18.47 27.93 40.36
N ASP A 670 19.02 27.06 39.51
CA ASP A 670 20.08 27.43 38.56
C ASP A 670 19.63 28.06 37.21
N LYS A 671 18.56 28.87 37.25
CA LYS A 671 17.80 29.39 36.09
C LYS A 671 17.00 28.30 35.40
N TYR A 672 15.87 28.69 34.82
CA TYR A 672 14.90 27.92 34.04
C TYR A 672 15.48 27.17 32.81
N ALA A 673 16.59 26.43 32.97
CA ALA A 673 17.11 25.54 31.96
C ALA A 673 16.18 24.34 31.86
N GLU A 674 15.74 24.05 30.65
CA GLU A 674 14.97 22.88 30.31
C GLU A 674 15.93 21.69 30.18
N GLU A 675 15.64 20.63 30.92
CA GLU A 675 16.34 19.35 30.89
C GLU A 675 15.49 18.35 30.10
N THR A 676 16.13 17.63 29.17
CA THR A 676 15.46 16.62 28.33
C THR A 676 16.18 15.28 28.44
N PHE A 677 15.42 14.24 28.78
CA PHE A 677 15.89 12.87 28.88
C PHE A 677 15.12 11.98 27.90
N ASN A 678 15.88 11.27 27.06
CA ASN A 678 15.32 10.30 26.13
C ASN A 678 15.45 8.90 26.71
N TYR A 679 14.39 8.10 26.55
CA TYR A 679 14.33 6.73 26.99
C TYR A 679 13.83 5.79 25.90
N GLU A 680 14.31 4.55 25.92
CA GLU A 680 13.84 3.43 25.10
C GLU A 680 13.13 2.38 25.97
N LEU A 681 12.05 1.77 25.47
CA LEU A 681 11.34 0.69 26.15
C LEU A 681 12.24 -0.55 26.23
N TYR A 682 12.56 -0.97 27.45
CA TYR A 682 13.42 -2.13 27.72
C TYR A 682 12.63 -3.43 27.88
N ARG A 683 11.50 -3.35 28.60
CA ARG A 683 10.48 -4.42 28.74
C ARG A 683 9.17 -3.81 29.21
N TYR A 684 8.08 -4.57 29.10
CA TYR A 684 6.84 -4.29 29.83
C TYR A 684 6.53 -5.45 30.76
N ASP A 685 5.74 -5.20 31.80
CA ASP A 685 5.32 -6.25 32.73
C ASP A 685 3.90 -6.69 32.37
N ASP A 686 3.70 -7.99 32.16
CA ASP A 686 2.47 -8.61 31.63
C ASP A 686 1.66 -9.36 32.69
N GLU A 687 2.21 -9.55 33.90
CA GLU A 687 1.45 -10.13 35.01
C GLU A 687 0.22 -9.25 35.30
N ALA A 688 -0.96 -9.86 35.51
CA ALA A 688 -2.23 -9.13 35.72
C ALA A 688 -2.17 -8.05 36.82
N LYS A 689 -1.33 -8.24 37.84
CA LYS A 689 -1.09 -7.26 38.93
C LYS A 689 -0.18 -6.07 38.53
N ASN A 690 0.50 -6.17 37.39
CA ASN A 690 1.53 -5.26 36.89
C ASN A 690 1.29 -4.78 35.44
N ASN A 691 0.19 -5.17 34.78
CA ASN A 691 -0.10 -4.89 33.36
C ASN A 691 -0.25 -3.38 32.99
N TYR A 692 -0.04 -2.49 33.96
CA TYR A 692 -0.05 -1.04 33.83
C TYR A 692 1.36 -0.44 33.89
N ARG A 693 2.41 -1.23 33.63
CA ARG A 693 3.81 -0.81 33.83
C ARG A 693 4.74 -1.18 32.68
N GLY A 694 5.60 -0.24 32.30
CA GLY A 694 6.75 -0.42 31.42
C GLY A 694 8.07 -0.12 32.14
N VAL A 695 9.17 -0.69 31.67
CA VAL A 695 10.53 -0.37 32.09
C VAL A 695 11.22 0.33 30.92
N TYR A 696 11.72 1.54 31.15
CA TYR A 696 12.37 2.37 30.16
C TYR A 696 13.84 2.59 30.52
N LYS A 697 14.73 2.47 29.55
CA LYS A 697 16.18 2.70 29.67
C LYS A 697 16.55 4.09 29.18
N CYS A 698 17.31 4.85 29.95
CA CYS A 698 17.73 6.19 29.54
C CYS A 698 18.90 6.12 28.53
N LEU A 699 18.83 6.91 27.46
CA LEU A 699 19.83 6.95 26.39
C LEU A 699 20.92 8.00 26.63
N ASN A 700 20.58 9.09 27.32
CA ASN A 700 21.46 10.26 27.48
C ASN A 700 22.00 10.40 28.91
N GLY A 701 21.90 9.35 29.73
CA GLY A 701 22.36 9.33 31.11
C GLY A 701 23.88 9.21 31.22
N GLY A 702 24.58 10.35 31.23
CA GLY A 702 26.01 10.42 31.49
C GLY A 702 26.39 11.75 32.15
N VAL A 703 26.67 11.66 33.46
CA VAL A 703 27.27 12.69 34.34
C VAL A 703 26.30 13.69 35.01
N ALA A 704 25.95 13.38 36.28
CA ALA A 704 25.41 14.23 37.36
C ALA A 704 24.06 14.93 37.10
N ILE A 705 22.92 14.60 37.74
CA ILE A 705 22.66 14.51 39.20
C ILE A 705 21.91 13.22 39.61
N PHE A 706 21.55 12.33 38.70
CA PHE A 706 20.93 11.03 39.01
C PHE A 706 21.37 9.98 37.97
N ASP A 707 22.16 8.97 38.34
CA ASP A 707 22.58 7.86 37.44
C ASP A 707 21.36 7.00 37.00
N ILE A 708 20.53 7.54 36.11
CA ILE A 708 19.31 6.88 35.62
C ILE A 708 19.69 5.94 34.48
N VAL A 709 19.74 4.64 34.75
CA VAL A 709 19.92 3.63 33.70
C VAL A 709 18.58 3.02 33.30
N TYR A 710 17.72 2.69 34.27
CA TYR A 710 16.39 2.09 34.03
C TYR A 710 15.34 2.67 35.00
N SER A 711 14.13 2.93 34.51
CA SER A 711 13.01 3.47 35.31
C SER A 711 11.71 2.70 35.06
N TRP A 712 10.92 2.46 36.11
CA TRP A 712 9.53 2.06 35.94
C TRP A 712 8.70 3.26 35.52
N VAL A 713 7.87 3.05 34.51
CA VAL A 713 6.83 3.99 34.11
C VAL A 713 5.50 3.28 34.27
N THR A 714 4.61 3.86 35.07
CA THR A 714 3.35 3.21 35.48
C THR A 714 2.19 4.15 35.27
N LEU A 715 1.11 3.62 34.71
CA LEU A 715 -0.19 4.27 34.75
C LEU A 715 -0.89 3.87 36.06
N THR A 716 -1.18 4.84 36.93
CA THR A 716 -1.98 4.57 38.14
C THR A 716 -3.48 4.54 37.84
N ASP A 717 -3.86 5.20 36.76
CA ASP A 717 -5.16 5.14 36.11
C ASP A 717 -4.96 5.49 34.62
N ASN A 718 -6.02 5.52 33.82
CA ASN A 718 -5.91 5.80 32.37
C ASN A 718 -5.29 7.17 32.04
N ASN A 719 -5.32 8.11 32.98
CA ASN A 719 -4.95 9.52 32.77
C ASN A 719 -3.76 9.95 33.61
N THR A 720 -3.25 9.13 34.52
CA THR A 720 -2.20 9.54 35.46
C THR A 720 -0.97 8.66 35.30
N ILE A 721 0.16 9.27 34.99
CA ILE A 721 1.44 8.58 34.83
C ILE A 721 2.39 8.90 35.98
N LYS A 722 3.19 7.90 36.38
CA LYS A 722 4.26 8.04 37.37
C LYS A 722 5.51 7.32 36.88
N ILE A 723 6.68 7.95 37.09
CA ILE A 723 8.00 7.33 36.89
C ILE A 723 8.67 7.04 38.23
N SER A 724 9.36 5.92 38.44
CA SER A 724 10.01 5.58 39.73
C SER A 724 11.05 6.61 40.20
N LYS A 725 11.13 6.86 41.52
CA LYS A 725 12.17 7.71 42.14
C LYS A 725 13.48 7.00 42.42
N ASP A 726 13.46 5.68 42.59
CA ASP A 726 14.62 4.91 43.01
C ASP A 726 15.21 4.11 41.85
N TYR A 727 16.49 4.34 41.62
CA TYR A 727 17.21 3.98 40.40
C TYR A 727 18.09 2.76 40.66
N GLY A 728 17.88 1.69 39.90
CA GLY A 728 18.63 0.45 40.05
C GLY A 728 19.90 0.43 39.19
N PRO A 729 21.09 0.12 39.74
CA PRO A 729 22.33 0.02 38.97
C PRO A 729 22.44 -1.24 38.09
N SER A 730 21.42 -2.13 38.07
CA SER A 730 21.51 -3.42 37.40
C SER A 730 20.14 -3.97 36.99
N TYR A 731 19.82 -3.93 35.68
CA TYR A 731 18.74 -4.64 34.92
C TYR A 731 17.32 -4.73 35.52
N ASN A 732 17.10 -4.20 36.70
CA ASN A 732 15.87 -4.10 37.45
C ASN A 732 15.87 -2.69 38.05
N PRO A 733 14.78 -1.93 37.90
CA PRO A 733 14.56 -0.71 38.69
C PRO A 733 14.66 -1.00 40.19
N GLY A 734 15.04 0.01 40.98
CA GLY A 734 15.33 -0.13 42.40
C GLY A 734 14.17 -0.77 43.19
N SER A 735 14.49 -1.46 44.29
CA SER A 735 13.55 -2.28 45.06
C SER A 735 12.50 -1.52 45.88
N SER A 736 12.26 -0.24 45.60
CA SER A 736 11.30 0.57 46.36
C SER A 736 10.16 1.02 45.44
N ASP A 737 8.93 0.67 45.85
CA ASP A 737 7.66 1.08 45.22
C ASP A 737 7.37 2.59 45.34
N THR A 738 8.41 3.41 45.57
CA THR A 738 8.35 4.87 45.61
C THR A 738 8.21 5.40 44.19
N LEU A 739 6.98 5.37 43.69
CA LEU A 739 6.56 6.06 42.48
C LEU A 739 6.84 7.58 42.63
N GLY A 740 7.40 8.15 41.57
CA GLY A 740 7.93 9.50 41.51
C GLY A 740 6.95 10.55 41.06
N TYR A 741 7.31 11.26 39.99
CA TYR A 741 6.65 12.49 39.59
C TYR A 741 5.38 12.20 38.81
N GLU A 742 4.25 12.64 39.36
CA GLU A 742 2.94 12.49 38.75
C GLU A 742 2.66 13.58 37.71
N ALA A 743 2.15 13.15 36.55
CA ALA A 743 1.63 14.00 35.49
C ALA A 743 0.32 13.42 34.92
N TYR A 744 -0.46 14.26 34.26
CA TYR A 744 -1.80 13.96 33.78
C TYR A 744 -1.86 13.98 32.25
N ARG A 745 -2.59 13.03 31.66
CA ARG A 745 -2.76 12.92 30.22
C ARG A 745 -3.37 14.21 29.68
N GLU A 746 -2.70 14.78 28.70
CA GLU A 746 -3.20 15.93 27.96
C GLU A 746 -4.42 15.50 27.15
N SER A 747 -5.58 16.09 27.42
CA SER A 747 -6.77 15.88 26.60
C SER A 747 -6.53 16.50 25.22
N LYS A 748 -6.54 15.67 24.17
CA LYS A 748 -6.55 16.15 22.79
C LYS A 748 -7.88 16.80 22.42
#